data_AF-A0A0F9FGL3-F1
#
_entry.id   AF-A0A0F9FGL3-F1
#
_cell.length_a   1.000
_cell.length_b   1.000
_cell.length_c   1.000
_cell.angle_alpha   90.00
_cell.angle_beta   90.00
_cell.angle_gamma   90.00
#
_symmetry.space_group_name_H-M   'P 1'
#
loop_
_entity.id
_entity.type
_entity.pdbx_description
1 polymer ?
#
loop_
_entity_poly.entity_id
_entity_poly.type
_entity_poly.pdbx_seq_one_letter_code
_entity_poly.pdbx_strand_id
1 'polypeptide(L)'
;MNKFRVAIARYRKKTKSLKRAIELAGTFNDLSGTEKVFLKPNIVYWSTAPDFLKYGVITTSRIVEDTIIILKEYGIKDITIGEGIVNSDPKDITTAKHAFEYLGYNKFKKRYGIKVINIMERPFEKVHISEGITLNYNIDSLHSDLIISLPVLKTHSQARVSLSIKNLKGLIDIASRKKCHSADTERDLDFFISRLPKNLPPTVAIIDGIYTNERGPGYDGKMRRSNILITSTDLFSADKVGAKILGHNPLDIPYFVHFSEDNNRPLDFSDVDIVGKTIESVKNYHDYKFPYSDDGLHPIAFDKQGIKGVSFREYDNTTCTYCAIITGIIPLAISYAWEGDPWDDVEIILGKRMNPTPGKKRTILLGQCMFNKHRNNPVINEIIPIKGCPAKVENIVEALHKAGIKVNSEIFENLENIPSFFGLAYKHRFNEFHESFFNENVVDEAVPPIDDIGVSQFFLDSNSNLNTHPKKQAKFEVRFFGLFGEKSTNAIKNIIVEGPHNYEFKFKSQLFDFNNGNGYIVDNLNHGMIRYLAFDRNGYLDDGEYKIIVEYWNDERCYKKRNLQANRKILKDYLEVKDKITYSFEEKPKYLGDPRIFISTKWTPLKNLSGINAYYANFVSEGKTDNINLHDLTFADNIFVNSILIPSYGLNKASTLINTRWKPLKPNTEYTWLTEIYDSNKLSDINISINQPIQYFKTI
;
A
#
# COMPACT_ATOMS: atom_id res chain seq x y z
N MET A 1 40.86 -8.25 19.03
CA MET A 1 39.54 -8.93 19.04
C MET A 1 39.33 -9.56 17.68
N ASN A 2 38.79 -10.79 17.64
CA ASN A 2 38.33 -11.37 16.37
C ASN A 2 37.18 -10.52 15.84
N LYS A 3 37.27 -10.07 14.59
CA LYS A 3 36.22 -9.28 13.96
C LYS A 3 35.03 -10.17 13.59
N PHE A 4 33.82 -9.62 13.70
CA PHE A 4 32.62 -10.28 13.23
C PHE A 4 32.52 -10.17 11.72
N ARG A 5 32.38 -11.31 11.05
CA ARG A 5 32.33 -11.33 9.60
C ARG A 5 30.91 -11.06 9.10
N VAL A 6 30.78 -10.13 8.17
CA VAL A 6 29.50 -9.79 7.55
C VAL A 6 29.63 -9.90 6.04
N ALA A 7 28.90 -10.84 5.45
CA ALA A 7 28.88 -10.99 4.00
C ALA A 7 27.79 -10.12 3.38
N ILE A 8 28.16 -9.38 2.34
CA ILE A 8 27.22 -8.68 1.45
C ILE A 8 27.26 -9.39 0.09
N ALA A 9 26.13 -9.93 -0.35
CA ALA A 9 25.99 -10.61 -1.63
C ALA A 9 24.85 -10.01 -2.46
N ARG A 10 24.87 -10.27 -3.77
CA ARG A 10 23.72 -9.98 -4.64
C ARG A 10 22.90 -11.24 -4.84
N TYR A 11 21.59 -11.13 -4.65
CA TYR A 11 20.66 -12.18 -5.04
C TYR A 11 20.54 -12.19 -6.57
N ARG A 12 20.83 -13.34 -7.19
CA ARG A 12 20.73 -13.52 -8.65
C ARG A 12 20.03 -14.82 -9.04
N LYS A 13 20.38 -15.90 -8.32
CA LYS A 13 19.96 -17.26 -8.65
C LYS A 13 19.75 -18.04 -7.36
N LYS A 14 18.47 -18.22 -7.00
CA LYS A 14 17.92 -19.08 -5.92
C LYS A 14 18.95 -19.37 -4.79
N THR A 15 19.11 -20.64 -4.46
CA THR A 15 19.92 -21.13 -3.34
C THR A 15 21.40 -20.81 -3.48
N LYS A 16 21.93 -20.73 -4.70
CA LYS A 16 23.35 -20.44 -4.94
C LYS A 16 23.79 -19.07 -4.39
N SER A 17 22.90 -18.08 -4.44
CA SER A 17 23.21 -16.72 -3.98
C SER A 17 23.31 -16.68 -2.46
N LEU A 18 22.36 -17.32 -1.76
CA LEU A 18 22.36 -17.37 -0.30
C LEU A 18 23.48 -18.26 0.23
N LYS A 19 23.70 -19.44 -0.37
CA LYS A 19 24.79 -20.35 0.01
C LYS A 19 26.15 -19.65 -0.06
N ARG A 20 26.42 -18.91 -1.13
CA ARG A 20 27.65 -18.12 -1.26
C ARG A 20 27.78 -17.06 -0.14
N ALA A 21 26.69 -16.39 0.22
CA ALA A 21 26.72 -15.40 1.31
C ALA A 21 27.04 -16.05 2.66
N ILE A 22 26.42 -17.20 2.95
CA ILE A 22 26.65 -18.00 4.17
C ILE A 22 28.11 -18.47 4.25
N GLU A 23 28.65 -19.03 3.17
CA GLU A 23 30.05 -19.47 3.09
C GLU A 23 31.03 -18.31 3.31
N LEU A 24 30.73 -17.15 2.71
CA LEU A 24 31.56 -15.95 2.86
C LEU A 24 31.60 -15.46 4.31
N ALA A 25 30.45 -15.37 4.98
CA ALA A 25 30.35 -14.93 6.36
C ALA A 25 30.80 -16.00 7.36
N GLY A 26 30.85 -17.27 6.95
CA GLY A 26 31.05 -18.39 7.85
C GLY A 26 29.86 -18.63 8.78
N THR A 27 28.64 -18.24 8.36
CA THR A 27 27.44 -18.26 9.22
C THR A 27 27.14 -19.66 9.78
N PHE A 28 27.44 -20.70 9.01
CA PHE A 28 27.23 -22.11 9.37
C PHE A 28 28.53 -22.91 9.44
N ASN A 29 29.68 -22.26 9.71
CA ASN A 29 30.97 -22.95 9.81
C ASN A 29 31.02 -23.92 11.00
N ASP A 30 30.28 -23.63 12.07
CA ASP A 30 30.13 -24.49 13.23
C ASP A 30 28.65 -24.60 13.58
N LEU A 31 28.07 -25.77 13.27
CA LEU A 31 26.73 -26.19 13.71
C LEU A 31 26.84 -27.42 14.62
N SER A 32 28.02 -27.67 15.21
CA SER A 32 28.21 -28.81 16.10
C SER A 32 27.27 -28.72 17.30
N GLY A 33 26.59 -29.83 17.60
CA GLY A 33 25.58 -29.88 18.66
C GLY A 33 24.27 -29.11 18.38
N THR A 34 24.10 -28.51 17.21
CA THR A 34 22.84 -27.87 16.82
C THR A 34 21.89 -28.91 16.23
N GLU A 35 20.77 -29.17 16.89
CA GLU A 35 19.75 -30.11 16.40
C GLU A 35 18.44 -29.40 16.01
N LYS A 36 18.05 -28.38 16.81
CA LYS A 36 16.80 -27.63 16.70
C LYS A 36 17.07 -26.20 16.25
N VAL A 37 16.68 -25.89 15.02
CA VAL A 37 16.83 -24.55 14.43
C VAL A 37 15.47 -23.86 14.31
N PHE A 38 15.37 -22.64 14.84
CA PHE A 38 14.18 -21.80 14.72
C PHE A 38 14.39 -20.70 13.68
N LEU A 39 13.58 -20.70 12.62
CA LEU A 39 13.54 -19.66 11.59
C LEU A 39 12.50 -18.60 11.95
N LYS A 40 12.95 -17.36 12.11
CA LYS A 40 12.11 -16.20 12.39
C LYS A 40 12.03 -15.26 11.17
N PRO A 41 11.13 -15.53 10.19
CA PRO A 41 10.85 -14.58 9.12
C PRO A 41 10.14 -13.33 9.66
N ASN A 42 10.05 -12.31 8.83
CA ASN A 42 9.31 -11.09 9.09
C ASN A 42 8.04 -11.11 8.22
N ILE A 43 6.86 -11.21 8.81
CA ILE A 43 5.58 -10.93 8.13
C ILE A 43 5.03 -9.57 8.59
N VAL A 44 5.13 -9.27 9.89
CA VAL A 44 4.60 -8.04 10.53
C VAL A 44 3.07 -7.93 10.45
N TYR A 45 2.52 -7.78 9.24
CA TYR A 45 1.11 -7.60 8.95
C TYR A 45 0.73 -8.46 7.74
N TRP A 46 -0.50 -8.96 7.73
CA TRP A 46 -1.04 -9.70 6.59
C TRP A 46 -2.47 -9.24 6.31
N SER A 47 -2.80 -9.10 5.02
CA SER A 47 -4.18 -8.94 4.53
C SER A 47 -4.54 -10.12 3.64
N THR A 48 -5.79 -10.57 3.75
CA THR A 48 -6.40 -11.57 2.86
C THR A 48 -6.90 -10.97 1.54
N ALA A 49 -6.89 -9.64 1.41
CA ALA A 49 -7.26 -8.96 0.17
C ALA A 49 -6.28 -9.33 -0.97
N PRO A 50 -6.80 -9.46 -2.21
CA PRO A 50 -5.96 -9.74 -3.37
C PRO A 50 -4.95 -8.61 -3.60
N ASP A 51 -3.80 -8.95 -4.18
CA ASP A 51 -2.77 -8.00 -4.61
C ASP A 51 -2.20 -7.08 -3.50
N PHE A 52 -2.28 -7.52 -2.24
CA PHE A 52 -1.60 -6.85 -1.13
C PHE A 52 -0.08 -6.81 -1.33
N LEU A 53 0.52 -5.61 -1.21
CA LEU A 53 1.95 -5.33 -1.34
C LEU A 53 2.85 -6.02 -0.29
N LYS A 54 3.56 -7.07 -0.70
CA LYS A 54 4.46 -7.88 0.18
C LYS A 54 5.93 -7.46 0.09
N TYR A 55 6.31 -6.87 -1.05
CA TYR A 55 7.67 -6.44 -1.38
C TYR A 55 8.24 -5.52 -0.32
N GLY A 56 9.40 -5.86 0.26
CA GLY A 56 10.05 -5.01 1.27
C GLY A 56 9.30 -4.96 2.63
N VAL A 57 8.13 -5.57 2.71
CA VAL A 57 7.31 -5.66 3.93
C VAL A 57 7.51 -7.02 4.58
N ILE A 58 7.51 -8.09 3.78
CA ILE A 58 7.54 -9.50 4.19
C ILE A 58 8.85 -10.15 3.68
N THR A 59 9.43 -11.06 4.46
CA THR A 59 10.55 -11.89 4.01
C THR A 59 10.11 -12.74 2.82
N THR A 60 10.87 -12.72 1.73
CA THR A 60 10.54 -13.52 0.56
C THR A 60 10.53 -15.01 0.93
N SER A 61 9.50 -15.72 0.45
CA SER A 61 9.40 -17.18 0.58
C SER A 61 10.61 -17.88 -0.05
N ARG A 62 11.22 -17.27 -1.06
CA ARG A 62 12.48 -17.72 -1.66
C ARG A 62 13.61 -17.83 -0.64
N ILE A 63 13.85 -16.80 0.17
CA ILE A 63 14.92 -16.82 1.17
C ILE A 63 14.62 -17.77 2.31
N VAL A 64 13.34 -17.90 2.69
CA VAL A 64 12.91 -18.92 3.66
C VAL A 64 13.20 -20.33 3.13
N GLU A 65 12.78 -20.66 1.90
CA GLU A 65 13.04 -21.97 1.27
C GLU A 65 14.54 -22.24 1.09
N ASP A 66 15.31 -21.26 0.61
CA ASP A 66 16.76 -21.39 0.44
C ASP A 66 17.44 -21.70 1.78
N THR A 67 17.01 -21.07 2.86
CA THR A 67 17.54 -21.33 4.21
C THR A 67 17.23 -22.76 4.65
N ILE A 68 16.01 -23.26 4.44
CA ILE A 68 15.63 -24.64 4.76
C ILE A 68 16.48 -25.64 4.00
N ILE A 69 16.63 -25.45 2.68
CA ILE A 69 17.41 -26.35 1.81
C ILE A 69 18.86 -26.42 2.33
N ILE A 70 19.47 -25.26 2.58
CA ILE A 70 20.87 -25.20 3.05
C ILE A 70 20.99 -25.88 4.42
N LEU A 71 20.12 -25.60 5.38
CA LEU A 71 20.17 -26.26 6.70
C LEU A 71 20.06 -27.79 6.60
N LYS A 72 19.21 -28.30 5.70
CA LYS A 72 19.10 -29.75 5.42
C LYS A 72 20.38 -30.30 4.80
N GLU A 73 21.06 -29.57 3.91
CA GLU A 73 22.38 -29.94 3.37
C GLU A 73 23.45 -30.05 4.47
N TYR A 74 23.35 -29.21 5.51
CA TYR A 74 24.21 -29.26 6.71
C TYR A 74 23.76 -30.31 7.74
N GLY A 75 22.74 -31.12 7.43
CA GLY A 75 22.29 -32.25 8.28
C GLY A 75 21.27 -31.90 9.35
N ILE A 76 20.79 -30.65 9.42
CA ILE A 76 19.77 -30.22 10.40
C ILE A 76 18.42 -30.83 10.05
N LYS A 77 17.81 -31.53 11.01
CA LYS A 77 16.54 -32.25 10.81
C LYS A 77 15.35 -31.53 11.43
N ASP A 78 15.48 -30.97 12.63
CA ASP A 78 14.41 -30.28 13.34
C ASP A 78 14.47 -28.77 13.06
N ILE A 79 13.69 -28.33 12.06
CA ILE A 79 13.59 -26.93 11.68
C ILE A 79 12.17 -26.47 11.95
N THR A 80 12.02 -25.34 12.63
CA THR A 80 10.72 -24.70 12.91
C THR A 80 10.68 -23.31 12.30
N ILE A 81 9.73 -23.04 11.42
CA ILE A 81 9.36 -21.66 11.07
C ILE A 81 8.33 -21.17 12.08
N GLY A 82 8.59 -20.04 12.72
CA GLY A 82 7.62 -19.40 13.60
C GLY A 82 7.50 -17.91 13.36
N GLU A 83 6.26 -17.42 13.26
CA GLU A 83 5.99 -15.99 13.15
C GLU A 83 4.76 -15.56 13.97
N GLY A 84 4.83 -14.36 14.53
CA GLY A 84 3.76 -13.74 15.34
C GLY A 84 3.22 -12.48 14.67
N ILE A 85 2.29 -12.65 13.73
CA ILE A 85 1.68 -11.57 12.95
C ILE A 85 0.94 -10.57 13.87
N VAL A 86 0.97 -9.29 13.52
CA VAL A 86 0.18 -8.26 14.17
C VAL A 86 -1.24 -8.30 13.61
N ASN A 87 -2.20 -8.71 14.45
CA ASN A 87 -3.63 -8.64 14.16
C ASN A 87 -4.30 -7.63 15.10
N SER A 88 -5.33 -6.93 14.61
CA SER A 88 -6.17 -6.06 15.43
C SER A 88 -6.96 -6.85 16.47
N ASP A 89 -7.41 -8.06 16.12
CA ASP A 89 -7.97 -9.06 17.02
C ASP A 89 -6.90 -10.09 17.43
N PRO A 90 -6.48 -10.13 18.70
CA PRO A 90 -5.58 -11.16 19.22
C PRO A 90 -6.06 -12.61 19.05
N LYS A 91 -7.36 -12.83 18.82
CA LYS A 91 -7.97 -14.16 18.64
C LYS A 91 -8.02 -14.60 17.18
N ASP A 92 -7.69 -13.73 16.24
CA ASP A 92 -7.71 -14.07 14.82
C ASP A 92 -6.51 -14.98 14.45
N ILE A 93 -6.81 -16.26 14.32
CA ILE A 93 -5.89 -17.30 13.82
C ILE A 93 -6.00 -17.49 12.29
N THR A 94 -7.08 -16.99 11.68
CA THR A 94 -7.38 -17.22 10.25
C THR A 94 -6.44 -16.45 9.35
N THR A 95 -6.08 -15.22 9.73
CA THR A 95 -5.11 -14.38 9.02
C THR A 95 -3.74 -15.04 8.96
N ALA A 96 -3.25 -15.61 10.08
CA ALA A 96 -1.97 -16.33 10.10
C ALA A 96 -2.01 -17.61 9.26
N LYS A 97 -3.09 -18.38 9.34
CA LYS A 97 -3.29 -19.56 8.49
C LYS A 97 -3.27 -19.20 7.00
N HIS A 98 -3.96 -18.12 6.60
CA HIS A 98 -3.96 -17.65 5.22
C HIS A 98 -2.56 -17.20 4.77
N ALA A 99 -1.84 -16.44 5.61
CA ALA A 99 -0.48 -16.02 5.31
C ALA A 99 0.45 -17.21 5.07
N PHE A 100 0.42 -18.21 5.94
CA PHE A 100 1.29 -19.39 5.85
C PHE A 100 0.97 -20.29 4.65
N GLU A 101 -0.29 -20.33 4.22
CA GLU A 101 -0.68 -21.03 3.00
C GLU A 101 -0.18 -20.28 1.76
N TYR A 102 -0.45 -18.98 1.67
CA TYR A 102 -0.05 -18.15 0.54
C TYR A 102 1.47 -18.10 0.37
N LEU A 103 2.19 -17.86 1.47
CA LEU A 103 3.66 -17.79 1.48
C LEU A 103 4.34 -19.14 1.24
N GLY A 104 3.57 -20.24 1.14
CA GLY A 104 4.08 -21.58 0.87
C GLY A 104 4.65 -22.29 2.10
N TYR A 105 4.56 -21.74 3.31
CA TYR A 105 5.13 -22.34 4.52
C TYR A 105 4.52 -23.72 4.81
N ASN A 106 3.20 -23.88 4.69
CA ASN A 106 2.54 -25.17 4.86
C ASN A 106 2.97 -26.21 3.82
N LYS A 107 3.40 -25.75 2.65
CA LYS A 107 3.93 -26.61 1.60
C LYS A 107 5.38 -26.98 1.89
N PHE A 108 6.19 -26.06 2.40
CA PHE A 108 7.53 -26.35 2.92
C PHE A 108 7.47 -27.39 4.05
N LYS A 109 6.49 -27.29 4.96
CA LYS A 109 6.20 -28.32 5.98
C LYS A 109 6.05 -29.70 5.36
N LYS A 110 5.23 -29.85 4.31
CA LYS A 110 5.02 -31.13 3.61
C LYS A 110 6.27 -31.59 2.85
N ARG A 111 6.92 -30.68 2.12
CA ARG A 111 8.07 -30.99 1.23
C ARG A 111 9.35 -31.33 1.99
N TYR A 112 9.65 -30.63 3.07
CA TYR A 112 10.91 -30.71 3.80
C TYR A 112 10.80 -31.35 5.19
N GLY A 113 9.59 -31.71 5.62
CA GLY A 113 9.34 -32.31 6.94
C GLY A 113 9.68 -31.35 8.09
N ILE A 114 9.42 -30.05 7.92
CA ILE A 114 9.68 -29.01 8.93
C ILE A 114 8.41 -28.68 9.72
N LYS A 115 8.55 -27.95 10.83
CA LYS A 115 7.42 -27.40 11.61
C LYS A 115 7.12 -25.97 11.16
N VAL A 116 5.84 -25.59 11.20
CA VAL A 116 5.37 -24.22 10.95
C VAL A 116 4.38 -23.89 12.05
N ILE A 117 4.65 -22.82 12.80
CA ILE A 117 3.85 -22.42 13.96
C ILE A 117 3.47 -20.94 13.90
N ASN A 118 2.23 -20.66 14.30
CA ASN A 118 1.83 -19.30 14.67
C ASN A 118 2.24 -19.08 16.12
N ILE A 119 3.15 -18.13 16.36
CA ILE A 119 3.70 -17.87 17.70
C ILE A 119 2.59 -17.50 18.70
N MET A 120 1.53 -16.84 18.24
CA MET A 120 0.43 -16.40 19.13
C MET A 120 -0.42 -17.56 19.66
N GLU A 121 -0.30 -18.75 19.08
CA GLU A 121 -0.99 -19.98 19.52
C GLU A 121 -0.12 -20.84 20.44
N ARG A 122 1.04 -20.32 20.88
CA ARG A 122 2.05 -21.05 21.65
C ARG A 122 2.25 -20.41 23.02
N PRO A 123 2.74 -21.17 24.02
CA PRO A 123 3.08 -20.61 25.33
C PRO A 123 4.24 -19.61 25.24
N PHE A 124 4.31 -18.74 26.27
CA PHE A 124 5.39 -17.79 26.46
C PHE A 124 6.00 -17.93 27.85
N GLU A 125 7.30 -17.71 27.96
CA GLU A 125 8.08 -17.74 29.20
C GLU A 125 8.69 -16.37 29.48
N LYS A 126 8.79 -16.02 30.76
CA LYS A 126 9.29 -14.73 31.22
C LYS A 126 10.82 -14.71 31.16
N VAL A 127 11.37 -13.76 30.41
CA VAL A 127 12.82 -13.56 30.26
C VAL A 127 13.20 -12.19 30.81
N HIS A 128 14.26 -12.15 31.62
CA HIS A 128 14.85 -10.91 32.11
C HIS A 128 15.70 -10.26 31.01
N ILE A 129 15.40 -9.01 30.66
CA ILE A 129 16.14 -8.26 29.63
C ILE A 129 16.92 -7.08 30.21
N SER A 130 16.55 -6.58 31.39
CA SER A 130 17.29 -5.57 32.14
C SER A 130 16.90 -5.63 33.61
N GLU A 131 17.57 -4.84 34.44
CA GLU A 131 17.26 -4.73 35.87
C GLU A 131 15.79 -4.36 36.08
N GLY A 132 15.04 -5.24 36.77
CA GLY A 132 13.60 -5.06 37.00
C GLY A 132 12.71 -5.16 35.76
N ILE A 133 13.24 -5.52 34.59
CA ILE A 133 12.50 -5.55 33.33
C ILE A 133 12.49 -6.95 32.73
N THR A 134 11.29 -7.50 32.60
CA THR A 134 11.01 -8.75 31.91
C THR A 134 10.07 -8.55 30.72
N LEU A 135 10.21 -9.44 29.73
CA LEU A 135 9.28 -9.66 28.62
C LEU A 135 8.95 -11.16 28.54
N ASN A 136 7.82 -11.51 27.93
CA ASN A 136 7.44 -12.91 27.72
C ASN A 136 7.77 -13.34 26.28
N TYR A 137 8.62 -14.35 26.12
CA TYR A 137 9.12 -14.88 24.83
C TYR A 137 8.51 -16.24 24.51
N ASN A 138 8.31 -16.51 23.23
CA ASN A 138 7.81 -17.78 22.74
C ASN A 138 8.74 -18.95 23.13
N ILE A 139 8.16 -19.99 23.72
CA ILE A 139 8.92 -21.14 24.22
C ILE A 139 9.64 -21.92 23.11
N ASP A 140 9.04 -22.03 21.91
CA ASP A 140 9.62 -22.81 20.82
C ASP A 140 10.91 -22.15 20.30
N SER A 141 10.98 -20.82 20.32
CA SER A 141 12.20 -20.07 20.01
C SER A 141 13.22 -20.10 21.15
N LEU A 142 12.76 -19.99 22.40
CA LEU A 142 13.63 -19.94 23.59
C LEU A 142 14.37 -21.26 23.83
N HIS A 143 13.72 -22.40 23.54
CA HIS A 143 14.26 -23.75 23.72
C HIS A 143 14.79 -24.38 22.42
N SER A 144 15.17 -23.54 21.45
CA SER A 144 15.92 -23.96 20.26
C SER A 144 17.43 -23.84 20.49
N ASP A 145 18.23 -24.57 19.72
CA ASP A 145 19.70 -24.50 19.83
C ASP A 145 20.26 -23.30 19.06
N LEU A 146 19.54 -22.87 18.02
CA LEU A 146 19.91 -21.77 17.14
C LEU A 146 18.66 -21.05 16.61
N ILE A 147 18.65 -19.72 16.70
CA ILE A 147 17.66 -18.87 16.03
C ILE A 147 18.30 -18.26 14.78
N ILE A 148 17.60 -18.33 13.64
CA ILE A 148 17.95 -17.59 12.43
C ILE A 148 16.93 -16.48 12.24
N SER A 149 17.35 -15.24 12.48
CA SER A 149 16.54 -14.05 12.18
C SER A 149 16.60 -13.78 10.68
N LEU A 150 15.45 -13.78 10.03
CA LEU A 150 15.28 -13.53 8.59
C LEU A 150 14.56 -12.19 8.36
N PRO A 151 15.11 -11.04 8.80
CA PRO A 151 14.45 -9.75 8.62
C PRO A 151 14.46 -9.31 7.16
N VAL A 152 13.62 -8.33 6.83
CA VAL A 152 13.72 -7.57 5.58
C VAL A 152 14.65 -6.38 5.77
N LEU A 153 15.46 -6.03 4.76
CA LEU A 153 16.28 -4.83 4.74
C LEU A 153 15.39 -3.58 4.57
N LYS A 154 14.97 -2.98 5.69
CA LYS A 154 14.05 -1.83 5.67
C LYS A 154 14.31 -0.77 6.73
N THR A 155 13.91 0.45 6.40
CA THR A 155 13.79 1.55 7.34
C THR A 155 12.50 1.45 8.17
N HIS A 156 12.38 2.23 9.23
CA HIS A 156 11.23 2.22 10.14
C HIS A 156 10.96 3.62 10.69
N SER A 157 9.72 4.10 10.59
CA SER A 157 9.35 5.46 11.00
C SER A 157 9.63 5.80 12.46
N GLN A 158 9.44 4.83 13.37
CA GLN A 158 9.67 5.03 14.81
C GLN A 158 11.05 4.62 15.35
N ALA A 159 11.85 3.88 14.58
CA ALA A 159 13.10 3.27 15.07
C ALA A 159 14.28 3.44 14.09
N ARG A 160 14.10 4.31 13.07
CA ARG A 160 14.93 4.51 11.87
C ARG A 160 15.09 3.29 10.96
N VAL A 161 15.43 2.12 11.50
CA VAL A 161 15.56 0.87 10.75
C VAL A 161 14.88 -0.30 11.47
N SER A 162 14.55 -1.34 10.71
CA SER A 162 13.96 -2.58 11.23
C SER A 162 14.64 -3.77 10.60
N LEU A 163 15.67 -4.27 11.28
CA LEU A 163 16.54 -5.35 10.81
C LEU A 163 16.47 -6.53 11.78
N SER A 164 17.59 -7.21 12.03
CA SER A 164 17.64 -8.50 12.69
C SER A 164 17.28 -8.43 14.17
N ILE A 165 17.78 -7.41 14.89
CA ILE A 165 17.49 -7.21 16.32
C ILE A 165 15.99 -6.91 16.51
N LYS A 166 15.47 -5.95 15.73
CA LYS A 166 14.07 -5.53 15.84
C LYS A 166 13.08 -6.62 15.40
N ASN A 167 13.48 -7.50 14.47
CA ASN A 167 12.66 -8.64 14.02
C ASN A 167 12.34 -9.63 15.16
N LEU A 168 13.21 -9.73 16.18
CA LEU A 168 12.97 -10.56 17.37
C LEU A 168 11.79 -10.09 18.21
N LYS A 169 11.30 -8.84 18.02
CA LYS A 169 10.04 -8.37 18.63
C LYS A 169 8.84 -9.23 18.23
N GLY A 170 8.95 -9.97 17.12
CA GLY A 170 7.95 -10.95 16.70
C GLY A 170 7.83 -12.17 17.63
N LEU A 171 8.84 -12.45 18.46
CA LEU A 171 8.90 -13.59 19.37
C LEU A 171 8.23 -13.35 20.73
N ILE A 172 7.85 -12.11 21.03
CA ILE A 172 7.25 -11.74 22.33
C ILE A 172 5.73 -11.57 22.25
N ASP A 173 5.07 -11.79 23.39
CA ASP A 173 3.62 -11.67 23.52
C ASP A 173 3.10 -10.24 23.35
N ILE A 174 1.78 -10.10 23.23
CA ILE A 174 1.12 -8.80 22.98
C ILE A 174 1.36 -7.81 24.13
N ALA A 175 1.33 -8.27 25.38
CA ALA A 175 1.54 -7.42 26.55
C ALA A 175 2.96 -6.82 26.54
N SER A 176 3.97 -7.65 26.27
CA SER A 176 5.37 -7.23 26.12
C SER A 176 5.53 -6.29 24.93
N ARG A 177 4.89 -6.57 23.79
CA ARG A 177 4.90 -5.67 22.62
C ARG A 177 4.37 -4.28 22.95
N LYS A 178 3.30 -4.17 23.74
CA LYS A 178 2.71 -2.89 24.20
C LYS A 178 3.59 -2.20 25.25
N LYS A 179 4.22 -2.97 26.14
CA LYS A 179 5.18 -2.49 27.16
C LYS A 179 6.37 -1.79 26.51
N CYS A 180 6.87 -2.31 25.39
CA CYS A 180 8.01 -1.71 24.68
C CYS A 180 7.75 -0.27 24.20
N HIS A 181 6.51 0.11 23.90
CA HIS A 181 6.18 1.49 23.51
C HIS A 181 5.89 2.34 24.74
N SER A 182 6.86 2.48 25.64
CA SER A 182 6.68 3.20 26.91
C SER A 182 6.55 4.71 26.71
N ALA A 183 5.90 5.39 27.67
CA ALA A 183 5.94 6.85 27.75
C ALA A 183 7.23 7.36 28.44
N ASP A 184 7.92 6.49 29.18
CA ASP A 184 9.21 6.76 29.85
C ASP A 184 10.29 7.07 28.81
N THR A 185 10.99 8.19 28.94
CA THR A 185 12.04 8.64 28.00
C THR A 185 13.34 7.85 28.13
N GLU A 186 13.62 7.28 29.31
CA GLU A 186 14.82 6.47 29.55
C GLU A 186 14.59 5.00 29.14
N ARG A 187 13.34 4.55 29.19
CA ARG A 187 12.92 3.17 28.89
C ARG A 187 11.95 3.15 27.72
N ASP A 188 12.30 3.84 26.65
CA ASP A 188 11.47 3.98 25.48
C ASP A 188 11.59 2.78 24.51
N LEU A 189 11.02 2.92 23.30
CA LEU A 189 11.04 1.85 22.32
C LEU A 189 12.45 1.36 21.98
N ASP A 190 13.40 2.28 21.85
CA ASP A 190 14.77 1.97 21.45
C ASP A 190 15.52 1.22 22.56
N PHE A 191 15.30 1.62 23.83
CA PHE A 191 15.79 0.88 25.00
C PHE A 191 15.35 -0.58 25.01
N PHE A 192 14.08 -0.84 24.66
CA PHE A 192 13.55 -2.20 24.62
C PHE A 192 14.07 -2.98 23.42
N ILE A 193 14.17 -2.36 22.24
CA ILE A 193 14.66 -3.03 21.02
C ILE A 193 16.09 -3.53 21.22
N SER A 194 16.99 -2.70 21.77
CA SER A 194 18.40 -3.06 21.94
C SER A 194 18.61 -4.30 22.82
N ARG A 195 17.67 -4.60 23.71
CA ARG A 195 17.76 -5.71 24.68
C ARG A 195 16.95 -6.94 24.30
N LEU A 196 16.28 -6.93 23.14
CA LEU A 196 15.54 -8.09 22.63
C LEU A 196 16.37 -9.37 22.47
N PRO A 197 17.65 -9.33 22.07
CA PRO A 197 18.47 -10.54 21.94
C PRO A 197 18.96 -11.12 23.27
N LYS A 198 18.81 -10.40 24.39
CA LYS A 198 19.41 -10.80 25.66
C LYS A 198 18.77 -12.09 26.18
N ASN A 199 19.61 -13.03 26.62
CA ASN A 199 19.20 -14.34 27.14
C ASN A 199 18.41 -15.21 26.13
N LEU A 200 18.59 -14.97 24.83
CA LEU A 200 18.13 -15.89 23.79
C LEU A 200 19.24 -16.89 23.42
N PRO A 201 18.87 -18.03 22.81
CA PRO A 201 19.84 -18.91 22.13
C PRO A 201 20.73 -18.15 21.14
N PRO A 202 21.88 -18.73 20.73
CA PRO A 202 22.68 -18.21 19.64
C PRO A 202 21.77 -17.77 18.47
N THR A 203 21.96 -16.54 18.00
CA THR A 203 21.08 -15.96 16.97
C THR A 203 21.90 -15.39 15.83
N VAL A 204 21.67 -15.88 14.63
CA VAL A 204 22.33 -15.43 13.39
C VAL A 204 21.40 -14.60 12.52
N ALA A 205 21.98 -13.74 11.69
CA ALA A 205 21.26 -12.85 10.79
C ALA A 205 21.38 -13.33 9.33
N ILE A 206 20.24 -13.39 8.64
CA ILE A 206 20.16 -13.46 7.18
C ILE A 206 19.14 -12.40 6.76
N ILE A 207 19.62 -11.19 6.44
CA ILE A 207 18.78 -10.07 6.03
C ILE A 207 18.42 -10.21 4.55
N ASP A 208 17.12 -10.31 4.29
CA ASP A 208 16.54 -10.31 2.95
C ASP A 208 16.40 -8.88 2.42
N GLY A 209 17.25 -8.52 1.47
CA GLY A 209 17.18 -7.28 0.73
C GLY A 209 16.89 -7.49 -0.76
N ILE A 210 16.22 -8.59 -1.14
CA ILE A 210 15.71 -8.74 -2.52
C ILE A 210 14.82 -7.54 -2.83
N TYR A 211 13.91 -7.24 -1.91
CA TYR A 211 13.14 -6.01 -1.88
C TYR A 211 13.45 -5.23 -0.60
N THR A 212 13.62 -3.91 -0.72
CA THR A 212 13.85 -3.00 0.41
C THR A 212 12.69 -2.05 0.57
N ASN A 213 12.48 -1.54 1.79
CA ASN A 213 11.35 -0.65 2.12
C ASN A 213 11.83 0.64 2.81
N GLU A 214 11.42 1.75 2.22
CA GLU A 214 11.54 3.12 2.72
C GLU A 214 10.29 3.51 3.50
N ARG A 215 10.42 4.16 4.67
CA ARG A 215 9.28 4.54 5.53
C ARG A 215 8.46 3.34 6.01
N GLY A 216 9.13 2.23 6.29
CA GLY A 216 8.50 1.04 6.87
C GLY A 216 7.88 1.31 8.27
N PRO A 217 7.20 0.31 8.86
CA PRO A 217 7.32 -1.11 8.55
C PRO A 217 6.29 -1.68 7.56
N GLY A 218 5.27 -0.89 7.22
CA GLY A 218 4.08 -1.32 6.49
C GLY A 218 4.19 -1.19 4.97
N TYR A 219 3.06 -1.45 4.32
CA TYR A 219 2.85 -1.41 2.87
C TYR A 219 2.65 0.00 2.30
N ASP A 220 2.49 0.97 3.19
CA ASP A 220 2.38 2.41 2.91
C ASP A 220 3.75 3.08 2.68
N GLY A 221 4.84 2.33 2.81
CA GLY A 221 6.20 2.74 2.47
C GLY A 221 6.49 2.76 0.96
N LYS A 222 7.75 3.04 0.61
CA LYS A 222 8.25 3.03 -0.77
C LYS A 222 9.18 1.84 -1.02
N MET A 223 8.72 0.90 -1.84
CA MET A 223 9.43 -0.37 -2.11
C MET A 223 10.41 -0.23 -3.28
N ARG A 224 11.53 -0.95 -3.19
CA ARG A 224 12.56 -0.98 -4.23
C ARG A 224 13.07 -2.41 -4.41
N ARG A 225 13.34 -2.84 -5.65
CA ARG A 225 14.10 -4.07 -5.89
C ARG A 225 15.58 -3.77 -5.75
N SER A 226 16.22 -4.36 -4.75
CA SER A 226 17.62 -4.10 -4.41
C SER A 226 18.52 -5.31 -4.65
N ASN A 227 17.96 -6.54 -4.58
CA ASN A 227 18.69 -7.79 -4.78
C ASN A 227 19.95 -7.92 -3.89
N ILE A 228 19.85 -7.53 -2.62
CA ILE A 228 20.93 -7.58 -1.62
C ILE A 228 20.64 -8.72 -0.63
N LEU A 229 21.69 -9.43 -0.22
CA LEU A 229 21.65 -10.32 0.94
C LEU A 229 22.75 -9.91 1.90
N ILE A 230 22.44 -9.90 3.20
CA ILE A 230 23.42 -9.65 4.26
C ILE A 230 23.35 -10.82 5.23
N THR A 231 24.48 -11.42 5.57
CA THR A 231 24.50 -12.47 6.60
C THR A 231 25.70 -12.35 7.51
N SER A 232 25.49 -12.72 8.77
CA SER A 232 26.51 -12.76 9.81
C SER A 232 26.07 -13.69 10.94
N THR A 233 27.04 -14.21 11.68
CA THR A 233 26.80 -14.86 12.96
C THR A 233 26.42 -13.88 14.07
N ASP A 234 26.57 -12.57 13.84
CA ASP A 234 26.30 -11.52 14.82
C ASP A 234 25.25 -10.53 14.32
N LEU A 235 24.15 -10.42 15.08
CA LEU A 235 23.02 -9.57 14.73
C LEU A 235 23.42 -8.09 14.62
N PHE A 236 24.20 -7.59 15.57
CA PHE A 236 24.54 -6.18 15.64
C PHE A 236 25.42 -5.75 14.46
N SER A 237 26.40 -6.57 14.08
CA SER A 237 27.26 -6.30 12.91
C SER A 237 26.47 -6.34 11.61
N ALA A 238 25.57 -7.32 11.43
CA ALA A 238 24.68 -7.36 10.28
C ALA A 238 23.77 -6.13 10.21
N ASP A 239 23.22 -5.70 11.34
CA ASP A 239 22.34 -4.54 11.44
C ASP A 239 23.10 -3.22 11.19
N LYS A 240 24.33 -3.04 11.71
CA LYS A 240 25.20 -1.89 11.39
C LYS A 240 25.45 -1.77 9.88
N VAL A 241 25.78 -2.89 9.23
CA VAL A 241 26.00 -2.95 7.78
C VAL A 241 24.70 -2.65 7.01
N GLY A 242 23.57 -3.26 7.41
CA GLY A 242 22.27 -3.03 6.79
C GLY A 242 21.81 -1.57 6.90
N ALA A 243 22.00 -0.94 8.06
CA ALA A 243 21.71 0.47 8.27
C ALA A 243 22.54 1.37 7.35
N LYS A 244 23.84 1.10 7.22
CA LYS A 244 24.73 1.88 6.36
C LYS A 244 24.39 1.74 4.87
N ILE A 245 23.98 0.54 4.44
CA ILE A 245 23.47 0.27 3.09
C ILE A 245 22.19 1.08 2.82
N LEU A 246 21.29 1.19 3.80
CA LEU A 246 20.09 2.03 3.73
C LEU A 246 20.38 3.54 3.83
N GLY A 247 21.64 3.92 4.03
CA GLY A 247 22.08 5.30 4.08
C GLY A 247 22.12 5.94 5.46
N HIS A 248 21.91 5.17 6.54
CA HIS A 248 21.87 5.66 7.92
C HIS A 248 23.18 5.38 8.65
N ASN A 249 23.65 6.34 9.45
CA ASN A 249 24.82 6.13 10.31
C ASN A 249 24.41 5.31 11.54
N PRO A 250 25.14 4.26 11.93
CA PRO A 250 24.86 3.53 13.17
C PRO A 250 24.75 4.42 14.43
N LEU A 251 25.50 5.53 14.47
CA LEU A 251 25.45 6.52 15.56
C LEU A 251 24.09 7.23 15.67
N ASP A 252 23.34 7.35 14.58
CA ASP A 252 22.06 8.06 14.56
C ASP A 252 20.89 7.16 14.98
N ILE A 253 21.13 5.87 15.21
CA ILE A 253 20.11 4.85 15.50
C ILE A 253 20.12 4.57 17.01
N PRO A 254 19.14 5.08 17.79
CA PRO A 254 19.24 5.06 19.25
C PRO A 254 19.34 3.65 19.85
N TYR A 255 18.60 2.67 19.30
CA TYR A 255 18.72 1.30 19.79
C TYR A 255 20.07 0.63 19.48
N PHE A 256 20.84 1.14 18.50
CA PHE A 256 22.22 0.70 18.30
C PHE A 256 23.14 1.28 19.36
N VAL A 257 22.95 2.55 19.73
CA VAL A 257 23.71 3.21 20.81
C VAL A 257 23.53 2.45 22.11
N HIS A 258 22.28 2.16 22.50
CA HIS A 258 22.02 1.35 23.69
C HIS A 258 22.63 -0.06 23.63
N PHE A 259 22.59 -0.72 22.46
CA PHE A 259 23.20 -2.05 22.30
C PHE A 259 24.72 -1.98 22.46
N SER A 260 25.34 -0.97 21.86
CA SER A 260 26.79 -0.69 21.92
C SER A 260 27.25 -0.48 23.35
N GLU A 261 26.54 0.36 24.12
CA GLU A 261 26.83 0.65 25.52
C GLU A 261 26.70 -0.60 26.40
N ASP A 262 25.58 -1.32 26.30
CA ASP A 262 25.30 -2.52 27.10
C ASP A 262 26.33 -3.64 26.91
N ASN A 263 26.93 -3.72 25.72
CA ASN A 263 27.83 -4.81 25.34
C ASN A 263 29.29 -4.35 25.15
N ASN A 264 29.60 -3.09 25.45
CA ASN A 264 30.92 -2.47 25.25
C ASN A 264 31.48 -2.71 23.82
N ARG A 265 30.64 -2.48 22.80
CA ARG A 265 31.00 -2.68 21.38
C ARG A 265 31.05 -1.37 20.61
N PRO A 266 31.97 -1.17 19.66
CA PRO A 266 32.03 0.07 18.90
C PRO A 266 30.84 0.21 17.93
N LEU A 267 30.41 1.46 17.70
CA LEU A 267 29.39 1.81 16.70
C LEU A 267 29.96 1.95 15.28
N ASP A 268 31.27 2.14 15.16
CA ASP A 268 31.97 2.07 13.88
C ASP A 268 32.15 0.61 13.40
N PHE A 269 32.91 0.41 12.33
CA PHE A 269 33.17 -0.92 11.76
C PHE A 269 34.51 -1.52 12.22
N SER A 270 35.11 -1.01 13.29
CA SER A 270 36.44 -1.46 13.76
C SER A 270 36.43 -2.93 14.24
N ASP A 271 35.28 -3.42 14.69
CA ASP A 271 35.03 -4.82 15.06
C ASP A 271 34.32 -5.66 13.95
N VAL A 272 34.18 -5.14 12.73
CA VAL A 272 33.49 -5.82 11.61
C VAL A 272 34.46 -6.10 10.45
N ASP A 273 34.42 -7.33 9.93
CA ASP A 273 35.09 -7.75 8.68
C ASP A 273 34.04 -7.90 7.57
N ILE A 274 33.99 -6.94 6.65
CA ILE A 274 33.02 -6.95 5.55
C ILE A 274 33.59 -7.74 4.37
N VAL A 275 32.86 -8.77 3.93
CA VAL A 275 33.27 -9.66 2.83
C VAL A 275 32.24 -9.69 1.70
N GLY A 276 32.70 -10.00 0.48
CA GLY A 276 31.86 -10.00 -0.71
C GLY A 276 31.79 -8.62 -1.37
N LYS A 277 30.61 -7.99 -1.39
CA LYS A 277 30.43 -6.62 -1.90
C LYS A 277 30.80 -5.58 -0.84
N THR A 278 31.20 -4.40 -1.27
CA THR A 278 31.38 -3.25 -0.36
C THR A 278 30.02 -2.59 -0.10
N ILE A 279 29.87 -1.93 1.05
CA ILE A 279 28.67 -1.15 1.39
C ILE A 279 28.38 -0.13 0.28
N GLU A 280 29.40 0.59 -0.16
CA GLU A 280 29.34 1.67 -1.14
C GLU A 280 28.82 1.20 -2.49
N SER A 281 29.12 -0.05 -2.87
CA SER A 281 28.67 -0.63 -4.15
C SER A 281 27.17 -1.00 -4.19
N VAL A 282 26.51 -1.02 -3.03
CA VAL A 282 25.09 -1.38 -2.89
C VAL A 282 24.28 -0.37 -2.09
N LYS A 283 24.94 0.66 -1.55
CA LYS A 283 24.31 1.71 -0.73
C LYS A 283 23.26 2.43 -1.54
N ASN A 284 22.07 2.55 -0.97
CA ASN A 284 21.00 3.36 -1.52
C ASN A 284 20.22 3.99 -0.38
N TYR A 285 20.16 5.33 -0.35
CA TYR A 285 19.50 6.03 0.73
C TYR A 285 17.98 5.79 0.70
N HIS A 286 17.44 5.39 1.86
CA HIS A 286 16.01 5.22 2.12
C HIS A 286 15.62 6.16 3.25
N ASP A 287 14.67 7.08 3.03
CA ASP A 287 14.05 7.80 4.14
C ASP A 287 13.39 6.83 5.12
N TYR A 288 13.46 7.16 6.41
CA TYR A 288 12.77 6.36 7.42
C TYR A 288 11.42 6.95 7.83
N LYS A 289 11.19 8.25 7.65
CA LYS A 289 9.99 8.95 8.10
C LYS A 289 9.15 9.49 6.95
N PHE A 290 7.83 9.50 7.15
CA PHE A 290 6.92 10.15 6.21
C PHE A 290 7.15 11.67 6.24
N PRO A 291 6.97 12.35 5.11
CA PRO A 291 7.18 13.79 5.04
C PRO A 291 6.07 14.56 5.78
N TYR A 292 6.46 15.36 6.75
CA TYR A 292 5.61 16.33 7.46
C TYR A 292 6.07 17.76 7.13
N SER A 293 5.19 18.73 7.38
CA SER A 293 5.53 20.16 7.38
C SER A 293 6.70 20.46 8.33
N ASP A 294 7.40 21.56 8.09
CA ASP A 294 8.59 21.94 8.88
C ASP A 294 8.29 22.11 10.38
N ASP A 295 7.05 22.49 10.72
CA ASP A 295 6.53 22.59 12.09
C ASP A 295 6.00 21.25 12.67
N GLY A 296 5.96 20.19 11.87
CA GLY A 296 5.48 18.86 12.25
C GLY A 296 3.97 18.76 12.49
N LEU A 297 3.17 19.75 12.07
CA LEU A 297 1.73 19.80 12.37
C LEU A 297 0.84 19.02 11.41
N HIS A 298 1.30 18.71 10.18
CA HIS A 298 0.56 17.89 9.24
C HIS A 298 1.44 17.23 8.17
N PRO A 299 0.98 16.13 7.52
CA PRO A 299 1.68 15.55 6.38
C PRO A 299 1.81 16.55 5.21
N ILE A 300 2.92 16.52 4.46
CA ILE A 300 3.10 17.38 3.26
C ILE A 300 1.99 17.17 2.21
N ALA A 301 1.32 16.01 2.23
CA ALA A 301 0.17 15.75 1.37
C ALA A 301 -1.00 16.73 1.62
N PHE A 302 -1.11 17.31 2.82
CA PHE A 302 -2.12 18.31 3.15
C PHE A 302 -1.81 19.64 2.46
N ASP A 303 -0.55 20.09 2.51
CA ASP A 303 -0.09 21.30 1.81
C ASP A 303 -0.35 21.20 0.31
N LYS A 304 -0.01 20.05 -0.29
CA LYS A 304 -0.23 19.77 -1.72
C LYS A 304 -1.70 19.72 -2.14
N GLN A 305 -2.63 19.51 -1.21
CA GLN A 305 -4.08 19.52 -1.46
C GLN A 305 -4.78 20.80 -0.98
N GLY A 306 -4.11 21.61 -0.15
CA GLY A 306 -4.68 22.84 0.41
C GLY A 306 -5.57 22.61 1.61
N ILE A 307 -5.43 21.44 2.22
CA ILE A 307 -6.13 21.08 3.44
C ILE A 307 -5.71 22.04 4.55
N LYS A 308 -6.69 22.66 5.20
CA LYS A 308 -6.50 23.66 6.25
C LYS A 308 -7.46 23.42 7.41
N GLY A 309 -7.11 23.97 8.57
CA GLY A 309 -7.98 23.91 9.75
C GLY A 309 -7.98 22.56 10.47
N VAL A 310 -7.04 21.68 10.13
CA VAL A 310 -6.78 20.42 10.84
C VAL A 310 -5.28 20.21 11.02
N SER A 311 -4.86 19.82 12.21
CA SER A 311 -3.50 19.39 12.51
C SER A 311 -3.50 17.90 12.85
N PHE A 312 -2.64 17.14 12.17
CA PHE A 312 -2.36 15.74 12.46
C PHE A 312 -0.85 15.63 12.64
N ARG A 313 -0.39 15.64 13.89
CA ARG A 313 1.03 15.81 14.20
C ARG A 313 1.86 14.56 13.91
N GLU A 314 3.13 14.76 13.60
CA GLU A 314 4.09 13.67 13.43
C GLU A 314 4.10 12.78 14.69
N TYR A 315 3.93 11.47 14.49
CA TYR A 315 3.81 10.51 15.56
C TYR A 315 5.16 10.16 16.19
N ASP A 316 5.17 9.97 17.52
CA ASP A 316 6.37 9.61 18.27
C ASP A 316 6.54 8.07 18.41
N ASN A 317 7.64 7.65 19.04
CA ASN A 317 7.96 6.24 19.28
C ASN A 317 7.06 5.55 20.34
N THR A 318 6.14 6.28 20.98
CA THR A 318 5.19 5.76 21.96
C THR A 318 3.86 5.31 21.35
N THR A 319 3.63 5.66 20.07
CA THR A 319 2.54 5.09 19.27
C THR A 319 2.74 3.59 19.13
N CYS A 320 1.86 2.78 19.72
CA CYS A 320 2.06 1.34 19.71
C CYS A 320 1.71 0.72 18.35
N THR A 321 2.20 -0.50 18.11
CA THR A 321 2.01 -1.24 16.85
C THR A 321 0.54 -1.32 16.40
N TYR A 322 -0.41 -1.38 17.33
CA TYR A 322 -1.84 -1.49 17.03
C TYR A 322 -2.51 -0.16 16.67
N CYS A 323 -2.00 0.96 17.16
CA CYS A 323 -2.50 2.30 16.78
C CYS A 323 -1.79 2.83 15.52
N ALA A 324 -0.57 2.37 15.22
CA ALA A 324 0.19 2.77 14.04
C ALA A 324 -0.53 2.47 12.71
N ILE A 325 -1.37 1.43 12.64
CA ILE A 325 -2.18 1.15 11.45
C ILE A 325 -3.11 2.33 11.15
N ILE A 326 -3.75 2.88 12.18
CA ILE A 326 -4.71 3.99 12.07
C ILE A 326 -4.02 5.30 11.63
N THR A 327 -2.73 5.47 11.91
CA THR A 327 -2.02 6.72 11.61
C THR A 327 -1.80 6.95 10.12
N GLY A 328 -1.79 5.90 9.31
CA GLY A 328 -1.77 6.04 7.84
C GLY A 328 -3.16 6.34 7.26
N ILE A 329 -4.21 5.84 7.91
CA ILE A 329 -5.59 5.86 7.39
C ILE A 329 -6.28 7.20 7.66
N ILE A 330 -6.13 7.77 8.86
CA ILE A 330 -6.79 9.04 9.21
C ILE A 330 -6.41 10.18 8.23
N PRO A 331 -5.13 10.43 7.92
CA PRO A 331 -4.77 11.47 6.95
C PRO A 331 -5.30 11.21 5.54
N LEU A 332 -5.39 9.93 5.13
CA LEU A 332 -6.00 9.54 3.86
C LEU A 332 -7.50 9.88 3.87
N ALA A 333 -8.23 9.50 4.91
CA ALA A 333 -9.66 9.79 5.05
C ALA A 333 -9.95 11.30 5.10
N ILE A 334 -9.11 12.08 5.79
CA ILE A 334 -9.18 13.55 5.80
C ILE A 334 -9.00 14.10 4.39
N SER A 335 -8.05 13.55 3.62
CA SER A 335 -7.82 13.99 2.23
C SER A 335 -9.05 13.76 1.35
N TYR A 336 -9.73 12.62 1.49
CA TYR A 336 -10.96 12.32 0.74
C TYR A 336 -12.17 13.14 1.21
N ALA A 337 -12.17 13.66 2.43
CA ALA A 337 -13.24 14.49 2.99
C ALA A 337 -13.09 15.99 2.68
N TRP A 338 -11.98 16.40 2.06
CA TRP A 338 -11.67 17.80 1.81
C TRP A 338 -12.52 18.38 0.67
N GLU A 339 -13.36 19.36 0.99
CA GLU A 339 -14.24 20.04 0.03
C GLU A 339 -13.80 21.47 -0.32
N GLY A 340 -12.60 21.86 0.12
CA GLY A 340 -11.99 23.17 -0.15
C GLY A 340 -12.15 24.18 0.98
N ASP A 341 -13.08 23.94 1.92
CA ASP A 341 -13.35 24.85 3.04
C ASP A 341 -12.61 24.42 4.32
N PRO A 342 -11.78 25.28 4.95
CA PRO A 342 -11.02 24.97 6.17
C PRO A 342 -11.91 24.46 7.28
N TRP A 343 -11.43 23.43 7.98
CA TRP A 343 -12.07 22.98 9.22
C TRP A 343 -11.81 23.94 10.38
N ASP A 344 -12.55 23.76 11.46
CA ASP A 344 -12.60 24.69 12.59
C ASP A 344 -11.45 24.48 13.59
N ASP A 345 -10.21 24.59 13.10
CA ASP A 345 -8.95 24.45 13.86
C ASP A 345 -8.91 23.23 14.82
N VAL A 346 -9.10 22.04 14.21
CA VAL A 346 -9.13 20.74 14.89
C VAL A 346 -7.72 20.19 15.03
N GLU A 347 -7.33 19.76 16.23
CA GLU A 347 -6.08 19.03 16.45
C GLU A 347 -6.36 17.55 16.74
N ILE A 348 -5.59 16.65 16.12
CA ILE A 348 -5.60 15.22 16.41
C ILE A 348 -4.26 14.85 17.05
N ILE A 349 -4.30 14.39 18.31
CA ILE A 349 -3.12 13.95 19.06
C ILE A 349 -3.20 12.46 19.41
N LEU A 350 -2.05 11.80 19.45
CA LEU A 350 -1.94 10.35 19.63
C LEU A 350 -0.68 9.95 20.41
N GLY A 351 -0.48 8.64 20.57
CA GLY A 351 0.64 8.08 21.33
C GLY A 351 0.43 8.18 22.84
N LYS A 352 1.50 8.48 23.57
CA LYS A 352 1.51 8.59 25.04
C LYS A 352 2.17 9.88 25.54
N ARG A 353 2.96 10.58 24.72
CA ARG A 353 3.72 11.78 25.14
C ARG A 353 3.19 13.10 24.61
N MET A 354 2.47 13.11 23.48
CA MET A 354 1.93 14.37 22.92
C MET A 354 1.17 15.17 23.98
N ASN A 355 1.34 16.48 23.96
CA ASN A 355 0.57 17.45 24.73
C ASN A 355 -0.29 18.26 23.76
N PRO A 356 -1.51 18.69 24.16
CA PRO A 356 -2.38 19.50 23.32
C PRO A 356 -1.77 20.88 23.07
N THR A 357 -2.07 21.45 21.90
CA THR A 357 -1.64 22.80 21.51
C THR A 357 -2.63 23.83 22.08
N PRO A 358 -2.18 24.84 22.85
CA PRO A 358 -3.06 25.90 23.36
C PRO A 358 -3.77 26.65 22.23
N GLY A 359 -5.04 27.00 22.45
CA GLY A 359 -5.84 27.82 21.53
C GLY A 359 -6.60 27.04 20.44
N LYS A 360 -6.33 25.75 20.25
CA LYS A 360 -7.12 24.89 19.35
C LYS A 360 -8.57 24.81 19.80
N LYS A 361 -9.52 24.88 18.87
CA LYS A 361 -10.95 24.86 19.22
C LYS A 361 -11.41 23.49 19.68
N ARG A 362 -10.94 22.43 19.00
CA ARG A 362 -11.27 21.04 19.31
C ARG A 362 -10.01 20.18 19.30
N THR A 363 -9.90 19.27 20.26
CA THR A 363 -8.81 18.29 20.29
C THR A 363 -9.39 16.87 20.32
N ILE A 364 -9.07 16.11 19.28
CA ILE A 364 -9.35 14.68 19.21
C ILE A 364 -8.22 13.93 19.93
N LEU A 365 -8.59 13.21 21.00
CA LEU A 365 -7.68 12.37 21.78
C LEU A 365 -7.72 10.94 21.25
N LEU A 366 -6.76 10.56 20.40
CA LEU A 366 -6.73 9.24 19.77
C LEU A 366 -6.19 8.16 20.71
N GLY A 367 -7.07 7.25 21.13
CA GLY A 367 -6.77 6.10 21.97
C GLY A 367 -6.89 6.37 23.47
N GLN A 368 -7.08 5.28 24.23
CA GLN A 368 -7.23 5.35 25.69
C GLN A 368 -6.05 6.05 26.39
N CYS A 369 -4.85 5.97 25.83
CA CYS A 369 -3.64 6.60 26.39
C CYS A 369 -3.76 8.13 26.42
N MET A 370 -4.11 8.76 25.29
CA MET A 370 -4.33 10.20 25.19
C MET A 370 -5.52 10.65 26.04
N PHE A 371 -6.61 9.88 26.03
CA PHE A 371 -7.76 10.19 26.88
C PHE A 371 -7.40 10.19 28.36
N ASN A 372 -6.73 9.15 28.86
CA ASN A 372 -6.34 9.07 30.27
C ASN A 372 -5.43 10.22 30.69
N LYS A 373 -4.50 10.61 29.82
CA LYS A 373 -3.55 11.71 30.08
C LYS A 373 -4.23 13.08 30.09
N HIS A 374 -5.22 13.31 29.22
CA HIS A 374 -5.73 14.67 28.94
C HIS A 374 -7.22 14.88 29.18
N ARG A 375 -7.98 13.91 29.71
CA ARG A 375 -9.43 14.03 29.98
C ARG A 375 -9.84 15.24 30.83
N ASN A 376 -8.93 15.77 31.65
CA ASN A 376 -9.16 16.93 32.52
C ASN A 376 -8.17 18.08 32.23
N ASN A 377 -7.58 18.12 31.03
CA ASN A 377 -6.56 19.11 30.72
C ASN A 377 -7.20 20.49 30.43
N PRO A 378 -6.92 21.54 31.24
CA PRO A 378 -7.55 22.85 31.08
C PRO A 378 -7.11 23.60 29.83
N VAL A 379 -6.03 23.15 29.16
CA VAL A 379 -5.55 23.74 27.89
C VAL A 379 -6.49 23.41 26.72
N ILE A 380 -7.28 22.33 26.83
CA ILE A 380 -8.16 21.88 25.75
C ILE A 380 -9.51 22.56 25.89
N ASN A 381 -9.93 23.29 24.86
CA ASN A 381 -11.24 23.95 24.80
C ASN A 381 -12.40 22.94 24.69
N GLU A 382 -12.36 22.07 23.68
CA GLU A 382 -13.33 20.97 23.52
C GLU A 382 -12.59 19.63 23.33
N ILE A 383 -12.87 18.66 24.22
CA ILE A 383 -12.33 17.30 24.14
C ILE A 383 -13.26 16.42 23.30
N ILE A 384 -12.69 15.75 22.28
CA ILE A 384 -13.36 14.69 21.53
C ILE A 384 -12.58 13.38 21.76
N PRO A 385 -13.07 12.47 22.62
CA PRO A 385 -12.31 11.28 22.98
C PRO A 385 -12.55 10.12 22.00
N ILE A 386 -11.47 9.49 21.53
CA ILE A 386 -11.54 8.18 20.87
C ILE A 386 -10.98 7.14 21.85
N LYS A 387 -11.87 6.47 22.59
CA LYS A 387 -11.47 5.47 23.59
C LYS A 387 -11.19 4.10 22.94
N GLY A 388 -10.31 3.31 23.56
CA GLY A 388 -9.99 1.94 23.13
C GLY A 388 -8.49 1.61 23.09
N CYS A 389 -8.17 0.30 23.06
CA CYS A 389 -6.82 -0.23 22.89
C CYS A 389 -6.83 -1.55 22.07
N PRO A 390 -6.81 -1.48 20.72
CA PRO A 390 -6.78 -0.28 19.88
C PRO A 390 -8.12 0.47 19.84
N ALA A 391 -8.12 1.69 19.33
CA ALA A 391 -9.34 2.44 19.05
C ALA A 391 -10.17 1.70 18.00
N LYS A 392 -11.48 1.61 18.22
CA LYS A 392 -12.42 1.03 17.25
C LYS A 392 -12.64 2.01 16.09
N VAL A 393 -12.85 1.47 14.89
CA VAL A 393 -13.00 2.25 13.66
C VAL A 393 -14.22 3.15 13.70
N GLU A 394 -15.33 2.68 14.26
CA GLU A 394 -16.59 3.42 14.36
C GLU A 394 -16.41 4.67 15.24
N ASN A 395 -15.70 4.53 16.37
CA ASN A 395 -15.39 5.64 17.26
C ASN A 395 -14.51 6.71 16.60
N ILE A 396 -13.64 6.31 15.65
CA ILE A 396 -12.80 7.25 14.90
C ILE A 396 -13.67 8.08 13.96
N VAL A 397 -14.57 7.42 13.21
CA VAL A 397 -15.52 8.08 12.32
C VAL A 397 -16.41 9.05 13.08
N GLU A 398 -17.02 8.61 14.18
CA GLU A 398 -17.87 9.44 15.04
C GLU A 398 -17.13 10.69 15.56
N ALA A 399 -15.89 10.52 16.01
CA ALA A 399 -15.07 11.63 16.52
C ALA A 399 -14.73 12.65 15.42
N LEU A 400 -14.32 12.18 14.23
CA LEU A 400 -14.05 13.05 13.09
C LEU A 400 -15.32 13.79 12.66
N HIS A 401 -16.46 13.11 12.59
CA HIS A 401 -17.75 13.70 12.26
C HIS A 401 -18.20 14.75 13.28
N LYS A 402 -17.97 14.50 14.58
CA LYS A 402 -18.24 15.45 15.66
C LYS A 402 -17.34 16.69 15.56
N ALA A 403 -16.09 16.51 15.13
CA ALA A 403 -15.17 17.62 14.90
C ALA A 403 -15.50 18.46 13.66
N GLY A 404 -16.43 18.01 12.81
CA GLY A 404 -16.82 18.66 11.55
C GLY A 404 -16.15 18.06 10.31
N ILE A 405 -15.31 17.04 10.47
CA ILE A 405 -14.60 16.35 9.39
C ILE A 405 -15.45 15.17 8.92
N LYS A 406 -16.25 15.35 7.87
CA LYS A 406 -17.20 14.34 7.35
C LYS A 406 -16.52 13.28 6.48
N VAL A 407 -15.70 12.44 7.11
CA VAL A 407 -15.06 11.31 6.43
C VAL A 407 -16.07 10.27 5.96
N ASN A 408 -15.80 9.62 4.82
CA ASN A 408 -16.57 8.45 4.40
C ASN A 408 -16.20 7.25 5.28
N SER A 409 -17.19 6.65 5.95
CA SER A 409 -16.96 5.54 6.89
C SER A 409 -16.44 4.28 6.22
N GLU A 410 -16.76 4.06 4.94
CA GLU A 410 -16.34 2.87 4.20
C GLU A 410 -14.81 2.73 4.10
N ILE A 411 -14.06 3.85 4.12
CA ILE A 411 -12.59 3.82 4.18
C ILE A 411 -12.12 3.02 5.41
N PHE A 412 -12.83 3.15 6.53
CA PHE A 412 -12.52 2.48 7.79
C PHE A 412 -13.22 1.13 7.94
N GLU A 413 -14.28 0.87 7.18
CA GLU A 413 -14.98 -0.43 7.19
C GLU A 413 -14.28 -1.45 6.30
N ASN A 414 -13.50 -1.01 5.30
CA ASN A 414 -12.80 -1.84 4.31
C ASN A 414 -11.27 -1.79 4.48
N LEU A 415 -10.77 -1.77 5.72
CA LEU A 415 -9.34 -1.64 6.02
C LEU A 415 -8.48 -2.72 5.38
N GLU A 416 -9.02 -3.90 5.17
CA GLU A 416 -8.37 -5.03 4.54
C GLU A 416 -7.98 -4.76 3.08
N ASN A 417 -8.67 -3.84 2.38
CA ASN A 417 -8.43 -3.48 0.97
C ASN A 417 -7.44 -2.32 0.79
N ILE A 418 -7.20 -1.52 1.83
CA ILE A 418 -6.21 -0.43 1.82
C ILE A 418 -4.82 -0.90 1.34
N PRO A 419 -4.30 -2.06 1.76
CA PRO A 419 -3.03 -2.55 1.28
C PRO A 419 -2.99 -2.81 -0.23
N SER A 420 -4.11 -3.20 -0.85
CA SER A 420 -4.25 -3.36 -2.31
C SER A 420 -4.22 -2.02 -3.03
N PHE A 421 -4.82 -0.97 -2.44
CA PHE A 421 -4.76 0.40 -2.95
C PHE A 421 -3.31 0.91 -3.03
N PHE A 422 -2.50 0.73 -1.97
CA PHE A 422 -1.08 1.07 -2.01
C PHE A 422 -0.27 0.19 -2.99
N GLY A 423 -0.74 -1.04 -3.24
CA GLY A 423 -0.16 -1.97 -4.21
C GLY A 423 -0.22 -1.51 -5.67
N LEU A 424 -1.20 -0.67 -6.04
CA LEU A 424 -1.39 -0.18 -7.41
C LEU A 424 -0.15 0.53 -7.96
N ALA A 425 0.59 1.24 -7.11
CA ALA A 425 1.83 1.92 -7.47
C ALA A 425 3.00 0.97 -7.78
N TYR A 426 2.82 -0.35 -7.73
CA TYR A 426 3.86 -1.35 -7.99
C TYR A 426 3.46 -2.39 -9.01
N LYS A 427 2.16 -2.63 -9.23
CA LYS A 427 1.64 -3.47 -10.35
C LYS A 427 2.25 -3.07 -11.70
N HIS A 428 2.55 -1.79 -11.77
CA HIS A 428 3.04 -1.07 -12.92
C HIS A 428 4.54 -1.32 -13.22
N ARG A 429 5.24 -1.99 -12.30
CA ARG A 429 6.67 -2.32 -12.34
C ARG A 429 6.87 -3.83 -12.28
N PHE A 430 6.09 -4.59 -13.04
CA PHE A 430 6.08 -6.06 -13.03
C PHE A 430 7.45 -6.72 -13.30
N ASN A 431 8.34 -6.05 -14.06
CA ASN A 431 9.74 -6.48 -14.25
C ASN A 431 10.62 -6.33 -12.99
N GLU A 432 10.19 -5.50 -12.04
CA GLU A 432 10.87 -5.27 -10.79
C GLU A 432 10.21 -6.05 -9.65
N PHE A 433 8.88 -6.09 -9.58
CA PHE A 433 8.14 -6.69 -8.46
C PHE A 433 7.41 -7.94 -8.92
N HIS A 434 7.94 -9.10 -8.54
CA HIS A 434 7.39 -10.40 -8.91
C HIS A 434 6.80 -11.15 -7.70
N GLU A 435 5.54 -11.56 -7.82
CA GLU A 435 4.85 -12.37 -6.81
C GLU A 435 5.51 -13.76 -6.62
N SER A 436 6.29 -14.22 -7.61
CA SER A 436 7.10 -15.45 -7.58
C SER A 436 8.08 -15.54 -6.39
N PHE A 437 8.43 -14.41 -5.77
CA PHE A 437 9.26 -14.39 -4.57
C PHE A 437 8.50 -14.73 -3.29
N PHE A 438 7.17 -14.67 -3.31
CA PHE A 438 6.29 -14.85 -2.16
C PHE A 438 5.39 -16.08 -2.28
N ASN A 439 5.47 -16.82 -3.38
CA ASN A 439 4.81 -18.11 -3.55
C ASN A 439 5.71 -19.05 -4.36
N GLU A 440 5.49 -20.35 -4.29
CA GLU A 440 6.32 -21.34 -4.99
C GLU A 440 5.91 -21.62 -6.45
N ASN A 441 4.80 -21.05 -6.92
CA ASN A 441 4.11 -21.49 -8.15
C ASN A 441 4.17 -20.48 -9.30
N VAL A 442 4.53 -19.22 -9.04
CA VAL A 442 4.57 -18.19 -10.08
C VAL A 442 5.96 -18.20 -10.72
N VAL A 443 6.00 -18.48 -12.02
CA VAL A 443 7.18 -18.24 -12.86
C VAL A 443 7.28 -16.72 -13.04
N ASP A 444 8.49 -16.16 -13.10
CA ASP A 444 8.68 -14.72 -13.35
C ASP A 444 7.86 -14.32 -14.60
N GLU A 445 6.92 -13.38 -14.45
CA GLU A 445 6.12 -12.88 -15.56
C GLU A 445 7.06 -12.22 -16.58
N ALA A 446 7.11 -12.76 -17.80
CA ALA A 446 7.95 -12.22 -18.87
C ALA A 446 7.23 -11.14 -19.70
N VAL A 447 5.90 -11.02 -19.54
CA VAL A 447 5.04 -10.02 -20.18
C VAL A 447 4.13 -9.33 -19.15
N PRO A 448 3.70 -8.07 -19.40
CA PRO A 448 2.77 -7.38 -18.52
C PRO A 448 1.44 -8.14 -18.41
N PRO A 449 0.87 -8.38 -17.22
CA PRO A 449 -0.44 -9.02 -17.09
C PRO A 449 -1.58 -8.08 -17.48
N ILE A 450 -2.76 -8.64 -17.82
CA ILE A 450 -4.01 -7.88 -17.92
C ILE A 450 -4.47 -7.54 -16.50
N ASP A 451 -4.58 -6.26 -16.15
CA ASP A 451 -5.04 -5.88 -14.81
C ASP A 451 -6.56 -5.92 -14.70
N ASP A 452 -7.24 -5.33 -15.68
CA ASP A 452 -8.70 -5.21 -15.68
C ASP A 452 -9.25 -5.13 -17.12
N ILE A 453 -10.50 -5.55 -17.30
CA ILE A 453 -11.19 -5.52 -18.59
C ILE A 453 -12.60 -4.97 -18.45
N GLY A 454 -13.03 -4.19 -19.45
CA GLY A 454 -14.40 -3.72 -19.62
C GLY A 454 -14.97 -4.25 -20.92
N VAL A 455 -16.15 -4.85 -20.85
CA VAL A 455 -16.96 -5.22 -22.02
C VAL A 455 -18.37 -4.77 -21.71
N SER A 456 -18.84 -3.71 -22.37
CA SER A 456 -20.09 -3.05 -21.98
C SER A 456 -20.85 -2.51 -23.19
N GLN A 457 -22.14 -2.29 -23.00
CA GLN A 457 -22.94 -1.47 -23.92
C GLN A 457 -22.62 0.00 -23.66
N PHE A 458 -22.52 0.80 -24.72
CA PHE A 458 -22.20 2.22 -24.65
C PHE A 458 -23.26 3.05 -25.37
N PHE A 459 -23.87 3.97 -24.64
CA PHE A 459 -24.79 4.95 -25.18
C PHE A 459 -24.13 6.32 -25.27
N LEU A 460 -23.98 6.83 -26.49
CA LEU A 460 -23.46 8.16 -26.77
C LEU A 460 -24.60 9.18 -26.86
N ASP A 461 -24.80 9.96 -25.81
CA ASP A 461 -25.71 11.10 -25.81
C ASP A 461 -24.92 12.39 -26.06
N SER A 462 -24.57 12.63 -27.32
CA SER A 462 -23.87 13.86 -27.70
C SER A 462 -24.83 14.92 -28.21
N ASN A 463 -24.45 16.19 -27.99
CA ASN A 463 -25.02 17.36 -28.67
C ASN A 463 -23.96 18.07 -29.55
N SER A 464 -22.84 17.40 -29.83
CA SER A 464 -21.68 17.93 -30.56
C SER A 464 -21.56 17.35 -31.98
N ASN A 465 -20.45 17.65 -32.65
CA ASN A 465 -20.12 17.07 -33.97
C ASN A 465 -20.03 15.53 -33.95
N LEU A 466 -19.96 14.90 -32.77
CA LEU A 466 -20.05 13.44 -32.60
C LEU A 466 -21.43 12.86 -32.90
N ASN A 467 -22.45 13.67 -33.20
CA ASN A 467 -23.79 13.22 -33.61
C ASN A 467 -23.80 12.37 -34.88
N THR A 468 -22.72 12.37 -35.65
CA THR A 468 -22.51 11.49 -36.80
C THR A 468 -22.22 10.03 -36.40
N HIS A 469 -21.84 9.76 -35.15
CA HIS A 469 -21.59 8.41 -34.66
C HIS A 469 -22.89 7.73 -34.18
N PRO A 470 -22.99 6.39 -34.31
CA PRO A 470 -24.14 5.65 -33.79
C PRO A 470 -24.29 5.87 -32.28
N LYS A 471 -25.51 6.15 -31.82
CA LYS A 471 -25.77 6.33 -30.38
C LYS A 471 -25.56 5.05 -29.57
N LYS A 472 -25.80 3.88 -30.18
CA LYS A 472 -25.66 2.57 -29.54
C LYS A 472 -24.41 1.89 -30.07
N GLN A 473 -23.46 1.59 -29.19
CA GLN A 473 -22.17 0.99 -29.51
C GLN A 473 -21.79 -0.05 -28.45
N ALA A 474 -20.83 -0.91 -28.73
CA ALA A 474 -20.10 -1.63 -27.67
C ALA A 474 -18.92 -0.77 -27.20
N LYS A 475 -18.51 -0.91 -25.94
CA LYS A 475 -17.28 -0.32 -25.39
C LYS A 475 -16.43 -1.43 -24.79
N PHE A 476 -15.20 -1.52 -25.26
CA PHE A 476 -14.15 -2.40 -24.77
C PHE A 476 -13.04 -1.57 -24.13
N GLU A 477 -12.62 -1.96 -22.93
CA GLU A 477 -11.50 -1.33 -22.25
C GLU A 477 -10.55 -2.41 -21.72
N VAL A 478 -9.25 -2.21 -21.87
CA VAL A 478 -8.22 -3.10 -21.32
C VAL A 478 -7.19 -2.26 -20.59
N ARG A 479 -6.98 -2.55 -19.30
CA ARG A 479 -6.03 -1.83 -18.47
C ARG A 479 -4.78 -2.66 -18.24
N PHE A 480 -3.64 -2.02 -18.50
CA PHE A 480 -2.32 -2.51 -18.15
C PHE A 480 -1.67 -1.46 -17.25
N PHE A 481 -1.77 -1.66 -15.94
CA PHE A 481 -0.98 -0.90 -15.01
C PHE A 481 0.51 -1.12 -15.33
N GLY A 482 0.94 -2.31 -15.75
CA GLY A 482 2.32 -2.61 -16.17
C GLY A 482 2.95 -1.79 -17.31
N LEU A 483 2.18 -1.01 -18.08
CA LEU A 483 2.63 -0.35 -19.31
C LEU A 483 2.70 1.18 -19.17
N PHE A 484 3.86 1.77 -19.48
CA PHE A 484 4.12 3.20 -19.39
C PHE A 484 4.77 3.78 -20.63
N GLY A 485 4.19 4.89 -21.08
CA GLY A 485 4.63 5.62 -22.24
C GLY A 485 4.35 4.86 -23.52
N GLU A 486 4.24 5.60 -24.61
CA GLU A 486 3.84 5.07 -25.92
C GLU A 486 4.68 3.85 -26.35
N LYS A 487 5.99 3.85 -26.07
CA LYS A 487 6.91 2.75 -26.45
C LYS A 487 6.55 1.41 -25.83
N SER A 488 5.88 1.36 -24.67
CA SER A 488 5.56 0.10 -24.02
C SER A 488 4.45 -0.68 -24.76
N THR A 489 3.67 0.00 -25.61
CA THR A 489 2.66 -0.64 -26.47
C THR A 489 3.29 -1.63 -27.45
N ASN A 490 4.58 -1.47 -27.79
CA ASN A 490 5.32 -2.37 -28.67
C ASN A 490 5.49 -3.79 -28.11
N ALA A 491 5.24 -4.01 -26.82
CA ALA A 491 5.21 -5.36 -26.25
C ALA A 491 4.01 -6.18 -26.76
N ILE A 492 2.90 -5.51 -27.09
CA ILE A 492 1.64 -6.13 -27.49
C ILE A 492 1.62 -6.29 -29.01
N LYS A 493 1.32 -7.51 -29.45
CA LYS A 493 1.12 -7.88 -30.85
C LYS A 493 -0.33 -7.68 -31.26
N ASN A 494 -1.27 -8.26 -30.50
CA ASN A 494 -2.70 -8.15 -30.76
C ASN A 494 -3.49 -8.09 -29.45
N ILE A 495 -4.62 -7.37 -29.47
CA ILE A 495 -5.68 -7.54 -28.47
C ILE A 495 -6.95 -7.90 -29.23
N ILE A 496 -7.51 -9.07 -28.91
CA ILE A 496 -8.64 -9.68 -29.60
C ILE A 496 -9.75 -9.89 -28.56
N VAL A 497 -10.97 -9.51 -28.89
CA VAL A 497 -12.17 -9.80 -28.12
C VAL A 497 -12.93 -10.90 -28.84
N GLU A 498 -13.14 -12.02 -28.16
CA GLU A 498 -14.01 -13.12 -28.62
C GLU A 498 -15.31 -13.09 -27.81
N GLY A 499 -16.44 -13.36 -28.44
CA GLY A 499 -17.75 -13.39 -27.80
C GLY A 499 -18.71 -14.44 -28.40
N PRO A 500 -20.00 -14.42 -27.98
CA PRO A 500 -21.03 -15.31 -28.49
C PRO A 500 -21.17 -15.23 -30.02
N HIS A 501 -21.74 -16.28 -30.64
CA HIS A 501 -22.04 -16.31 -32.07
C HIS A 501 -20.84 -16.02 -33.01
N ASN A 502 -19.64 -16.45 -32.60
CA ASN A 502 -18.37 -16.16 -33.29
C ASN A 502 -18.09 -14.65 -33.43
N TYR A 503 -18.56 -13.84 -32.49
CA TYR A 503 -18.21 -12.43 -32.41
C TYR A 503 -16.69 -12.30 -32.21
N GLU A 504 -16.05 -11.51 -33.06
CA GLU A 504 -14.64 -11.14 -32.94
C GLU A 504 -14.48 -9.63 -33.16
N PHE A 505 -13.70 -9.00 -32.29
CA PHE A 505 -13.30 -7.60 -32.45
C PHE A 505 -11.81 -7.44 -32.14
N LYS A 506 -11.12 -6.58 -32.90
CA LYS A 506 -9.69 -6.35 -32.74
C LYS A 506 -9.39 -4.90 -32.41
N PHE A 507 -8.58 -4.68 -31.37
CA PHE A 507 -8.04 -3.36 -31.09
C PHE A 507 -6.99 -2.98 -32.13
N LYS A 508 -6.92 -1.69 -32.45
CA LYS A 508 -5.90 -1.12 -33.33
C LYS A 508 -4.69 -0.69 -32.50
N SER A 509 -3.50 -0.88 -33.06
CA SER A 509 -2.25 -0.40 -32.48
C SER A 509 -1.97 1.04 -32.93
N GLN A 510 -2.80 1.98 -32.45
CA GLN A 510 -2.70 3.41 -32.73
C GLN A 510 -3.14 4.22 -31.52
N LEU A 511 -2.75 5.51 -31.45
CA LEU A 511 -3.31 6.42 -30.47
C LEU A 511 -4.83 6.50 -30.64
N PHE A 512 -5.54 6.43 -29.51
CA PHE A 512 -6.98 6.58 -29.46
C PHE A 512 -7.37 8.01 -29.87
N ASP A 513 -8.38 8.15 -30.72
CA ASP A 513 -9.09 9.40 -30.87
C ASP A 513 -10.59 9.09 -30.98
N PHE A 514 -11.46 10.01 -30.56
CA PHE A 514 -12.90 9.73 -30.54
C PHE A 514 -13.49 9.47 -31.94
N ASN A 515 -12.90 10.04 -33.00
CA ASN A 515 -13.38 9.87 -34.37
C ASN A 515 -13.08 8.45 -34.89
N ASN A 516 -11.90 7.92 -34.58
CA ASN A 516 -11.48 6.55 -34.91
C ASN A 516 -12.10 5.50 -33.97
N GLY A 517 -12.37 5.88 -32.72
CA GLY A 517 -13.00 5.07 -31.69
C GLY A 517 -12.25 3.81 -31.29
N ASN A 518 -10.97 3.64 -31.60
CA ASN A 518 -10.22 2.40 -31.34
C ASN A 518 -8.70 2.67 -31.27
N GLY A 519 -8.08 2.38 -30.13
CA GLY A 519 -6.65 2.54 -29.93
C GLY A 519 -6.21 2.43 -28.48
N TYR A 520 -5.00 2.91 -28.20
CA TYR A 520 -4.47 3.06 -26.86
C TYR A 520 -4.44 4.53 -26.42
N ILE A 521 -4.63 4.73 -25.11
CA ILE A 521 -4.59 6.01 -24.44
C ILE A 521 -3.30 6.05 -23.61
N VAL A 522 -2.57 7.17 -23.73
CA VAL A 522 -1.44 7.50 -22.87
C VAL A 522 -1.96 8.46 -21.81
N ASP A 523 -2.23 7.98 -20.60
CA ASP A 523 -2.83 8.76 -19.53
C ASP A 523 -1.76 9.58 -18.79
N ASN A 524 -1.54 10.82 -19.24
CA ASN A 524 -0.51 11.70 -18.66
C ASN A 524 -0.83 12.15 -17.23
N LEU A 525 -2.10 12.10 -16.81
CA LEU A 525 -2.48 12.36 -15.41
C LEU A 525 -1.98 11.24 -14.49
N ASN A 526 -1.90 10.01 -15.01
CA ASN A 526 -1.45 8.82 -14.30
C ASN A 526 -0.03 8.39 -14.72
N HIS A 527 0.90 9.34 -14.80
CA HIS A 527 2.32 9.08 -15.12
C HIS A 527 2.58 8.42 -16.49
N GLY A 528 1.68 8.59 -17.46
CA GLY A 528 1.81 8.02 -18.80
C GLY A 528 1.38 6.55 -18.89
N MET A 529 0.56 6.07 -17.96
CA MET A 529 -0.02 4.73 -17.97
C MET A 529 -0.78 4.45 -19.28
N ILE A 530 -0.65 3.23 -19.80
CA ILE A 530 -1.32 2.79 -21.03
C ILE A 530 -2.61 2.01 -20.71
N ARG A 531 -3.71 2.43 -21.34
CA ARG A 531 -4.94 1.62 -21.43
C ARG A 531 -5.43 1.57 -22.87
N TYR A 532 -6.08 0.48 -23.26
CA TYR A 532 -6.70 0.37 -24.58
C TYR A 532 -8.20 0.62 -24.46
N LEU A 533 -8.75 1.40 -25.40
CA LEU A 533 -10.16 1.72 -25.47
C LEU A 533 -10.62 1.54 -26.92
N ALA A 534 -11.75 0.85 -27.09
CA ALA A 534 -12.37 0.70 -28.38
C ALA A 534 -13.89 0.72 -28.31
N PHE A 535 -14.51 1.21 -29.37
CA PHE A 535 -15.93 1.23 -29.58
C PHE A 535 -16.29 0.42 -30.83
N ASP A 536 -17.13 -0.60 -30.68
CA ASP A 536 -17.75 -1.25 -31.84
C ASP A 536 -19.03 -0.49 -32.21
N ARG A 537 -19.01 0.15 -33.37
CA ARG A 537 -20.08 0.99 -33.88
C ARG A 537 -21.22 0.22 -34.54
N ASN A 538 -21.15 -1.11 -34.59
CA ASN A 538 -22.20 -1.95 -35.17
C ASN A 538 -23.45 -2.11 -34.29
N GLY A 539 -23.40 -1.65 -33.03
CA GLY A 539 -24.54 -1.68 -32.12
C GLY A 539 -24.19 -2.27 -30.76
N TYR A 540 -25.20 -2.80 -30.08
CA TYR A 540 -25.01 -3.48 -28.81
C TYR A 540 -24.62 -4.93 -29.00
N LEU A 541 -23.84 -5.40 -28.02
CA LEU A 541 -23.43 -6.79 -27.87
C LEU A 541 -24.57 -7.67 -27.38
N ASP A 542 -24.54 -8.94 -27.79
CA ASP A 542 -25.37 -10.00 -27.22
C ASP A 542 -24.87 -10.37 -25.81
N ASP A 543 -25.79 -10.82 -24.95
CA ASP A 543 -25.44 -11.31 -23.62
C ASP A 543 -24.63 -12.60 -23.72
N GLY A 544 -23.62 -12.74 -22.85
CA GLY A 544 -22.79 -13.95 -22.80
C GLY A 544 -21.37 -13.70 -22.32
N GLU A 545 -20.53 -14.74 -22.43
CA GLU A 545 -19.13 -14.67 -22.06
C GLU A 545 -18.33 -13.97 -23.17
N TYR A 546 -17.58 -12.95 -22.79
CA TYR A 546 -16.58 -12.30 -23.63
C TYR A 546 -15.20 -12.56 -23.06
N LYS A 547 -14.25 -12.84 -23.96
CA LYS A 547 -12.85 -13.12 -23.64
C LYS A 547 -11.96 -12.12 -24.37
N ILE A 548 -11.20 -11.35 -23.59
CA ILE A 548 -10.16 -10.48 -24.13
C ILE A 548 -8.83 -11.21 -24.06
N ILE A 549 -8.24 -11.46 -25.22
CA ILE A 549 -6.96 -12.13 -25.42
C ILE A 549 -5.91 -11.07 -25.78
N VAL A 550 -4.76 -11.14 -25.11
CA VAL A 550 -3.59 -10.34 -25.45
C VAL A 550 -2.50 -11.29 -25.90
N GLU A 551 -2.02 -11.04 -27.12
CA GLU A 551 -0.87 -11.73 -27.71
C GLU A 551 0.33 -10.80 -27.68
N TYR A 552 1.47 -11.31 -27.24
CA TYR A 552 2.74 -10.57 -27.21
C TYR A 552 3.67 -11.01 -28.34
N TRP A 553 4.70 -10.22 -28.64
CA TRP A 553 5.67 -10.52 -29.69
C TRP A 553 6.64 -11.66 -29.35
N ASN A 554 6.72 -12.06 -28.08
CA ASN A 554 7.48 -13.23 -27.62
C ASN A 554 6.66 -14.53 -27.64
N ASP A 555 5.53 -14.53 -28.35
CA ASP A 555 4.57 -15.64 -28.46
C ASP A 555 3.84 -16.03 -27.16
N GLU A 556 4.04 -15.29 -26.07
CA GLU A 556 3.21 -15.44 -24.88
C GLU A 556 1.79 -14.91 -25.12
N ARG A 557 0.84 -15.50 -24.40
CA ARG A 557 -0.58 -15.15 -24.48
C ARG A 557 -1.18 -15.14 -23.08
N CYS A 558 -1.94 -14.10 -22.77
CA CYS A 558 -2.81 -14.07 -21.60
C CYS A 558 -4.23 -13.67 -22.00
N TYR A 559 -5.20 -13.98 -21.16
CA TYR A 559 -6.58 -13.57 -21.40
C TYR A 559 -7.32 -13.30 -20.09
N LYS A 560 -8.36 -12.46 -20.16
CA LYS A 560 -9.39 -12.34 -19.13
C LYS A 560 -10.76 -12.55 -19.74
N LYS A 561 -11.68 -13.05 -18.92
CA LYS A 561 -13.07 -13.29 -19.29
C LYS A 561 -14.00 -12.51 -18.38
N ARG A 562 -15.15 -12.14 -18.91
CA ARG A 562 -16.30 -11.69 -18.13
C ARG A 562 -17.59 -12.06 -18.82
N ASN A 563 -18.67 -12.13 -18.05
CA ASN A 563 -20.01 -12.25 -18.60
C ASN A 563 -20.65 -10.86 -18.73
N LEU A 564 -21.21 -10.55 -19.89
CA LEU A 564 -22.04 -9.37 -20.13
C LEU A 564 -23.50 -9.76 -19.93
N GLN A 565 -24.23 -8.96 -19.14
CA GLN A 565 -25.67 -9.05 -18.99
C GLN A 565 -26.30 -7.67 -19.19
N ALA A 566 -27.04 -7.47 -20.28
CA ALA A 566 -27.56 -6.18 -20.66
C ALA A 566 -28.46 -5.55 -19.58
N ASN A 567 -27.96 -4.53 -18.89
CA ASN A 567 -28.73 -3.73 -17.96
C ASN A 567 -29.40 -2.55 -18.69
N ARG A 568 -30.55 -2.81 -19.34
CA ARG A 568 -31.23 -1.77 -20.15
C ARG A 568 -32.08 -0.79 -19.33
N LYS A 569 -32.30 -1.06 -18.03
CA LYS A 569 -33.17 -0.23 -17.19
C LYS A 569 -32.58 1.17 -16.98
N ILE A 570 -31.29 1.26 -16.64
CA ILE A 570 -30.63 2.54 -16.40
C ILE A 570 -30.63 3.45 -17.63
N LEU A 571 -30.45 2.91 -18.83
CA LEU A 571 -30.55 3.69 -20.06
C LEU A 571 -31.97 4.16 -20.33
N LYS A 572 -32.98 3.29 -20.15
CA LYS A 572 -34.38 3.69 -20.30
C LYS A 572 -34.72 4.85 -19.37
N ASP A 573 -34.41 4.71 -18.09
CA ASP A 573 -34.69 5.72 -17.06
C ASP A 573 -33.90 7.01 -17.32
N TYR A 574 -32.65 6.91 -17.78
CA TYR A 574 -31.87 8.08 -18.22
C TYR A 574 -32.58 8.84 -19.34
N LEU A 575 -33.00 8.16 -20.41
CA LEU A 575 -33.64 8.79 -21.55
C LEU A 575 -34.96 9.50 -21.19
N GLU A 576 -35.70 9.00 -20.21
CA GLU A 576 -36.95 9.62 -19.73
C GLU A 576 -36.73 10.93 -18.94
N VAL A 577 -35.54 11.11 -18.35
CA VAL A 577 -35.26 12.25 -17.44
C VAL A 577 -34.07 13.12 -17.84
N LYS A 578 -33.35 12.79 -18.92
CA LYS A 578 -32.10 13.46 -19.30
C LYS A 578 -32.22 14.98 -19.44
N ASP A 579 -33.35 15.48 -19.94
CA ASP A 579 -33.57 16.92 -20.13
C ASP A 579 -33.83 17.65 -18.79
N LYS A 580 -34.00 16.92 -17.68
CA LYS A 580 -34.14 17.45 -16.32
C LYS A 580 -32.80 17.46 -15.56
N ILE A 581 -31.72 16.94 -16.14
CA ILE A 581 -30.39 16.93 -15.52
C ILE A 581 -29.79 18.32 -15.69
N THR A 582 -29.53 18.99 -14.57
CA THR A 582 -28.91 20.33 -14.54
C THR A 582 -27.49 20.24 -14.04
N TYR A 583 -26.59 21.07 -14.55
CA TYR A 583 -25.21 21.21 -14.10
C TYR A 583 -24.94 22.61 -13.56
N SER A 584 -24.07 22.72 -12.56
CA SER A 584 -23.57 24.00 -12.05
C SER A 584 -22.08 23.91 -11.76
N PHE A 585 -21.37 25.01 -12.01
CA PHE A 585 -19.94 25.17 -11.80
C PHE A 585 -19.73 26.46 -11.02
N GLU A 586 -19.17 26.36 -9.83
CA GLU A 586 -18.97 27.49 -8.92
C GLU A 586 -17.52 27.51 -8.46
N GLU A 587 -16.81 28.64 -8.66
CA GLU A 587 -15.49 28.82 -8.06
C GLU A 587 -15.64 28.95 -6.54
N LYS A 588 -14.89 28.13 -5.80
CA LYS A 588 -14.86 28.24 -4.34
C LYS A 588 -14.02 29.44 -3.90
N PRO A 589 -14.31 30.04 -2.73
CA PRO A 589 -13.63 31.25 -2.28
C PRO A 589 -12.10 31.10 -2.28
N LYS A 590 -11.41 32.13 -2.77
CA LYS A 590 -9.96 32.27 -2.64
C LYS A 590 -9.61 32.41 -1.17
N TYR A 591 -9.09 31.36 -0.55
CA TYR A 591 -8.47 31.52 0.77
C TYR A 591 -7.23 32.39 0.59
N LEU A 592 -7.20 33.55 1.25
CA LEU A 592 -6.09 34.51 1.25
C LEU A 592 -4.76 33.75 1.48
N GLY A 593 -4.02 33.48 0.39
CA GLY A 593 -2.74 32.77 0.41
C GLY A 593 -2.67 31.41 -0.29
N ASP A 594 -3.76 30.83 -0.81
CA ASP A 594 -3.69 29.64 -1.67
C ASP A 594 -3.80 30.03 -3.17
N PRO A 595 -2.77 29.78 -4.00
CA PRO A 595 -2.82 30.14 -5.42
C PRO A 595 -3.65 29.17 -6.26
N ARG A 596 -4.15 28.05 -5.70
CA ARG A 596 -4.91 27.06 -6.47
C ARG A 596 -6.36 27.49 -6.67
N ILE A 597 -6.85 27.24 -7.87
CA ILE A 597 -8.26 27.44 -8.24
C ILE A 597 -9.02 26.13 -8.00
N PHE A 598 -10.13 26.24 -7.28
CA PHE A 598 -11.04 25.14 -6.98
C PHE A 598 -12.39 25.41 -7.63
N ILE A 599 -12.92 24.44 -8.37
CA ILE A 599 -14.28 24.50 -8.94
C ILE A 599 -15.14 23.45 -8.25
N SER A 600 -16.18 23.88 -7.54
CA SER A 600 -17.25 23.01 -7.08
C SER A 600 -18.20 22.75 -8.25
N THR A 601 -18.39 21.48 -8.60
CA THR A 601 -19.38 21.09 -9.60
C THR A 601 -20.52 20.37 -8.92
N LYS A 602 -21.75 20.59 -9.40
CA LYS A 602 -22.94 19.86 -8.97
C LYS A 602 -23.80 19.50 -10.17
N TRP A 603 -24.44 18.34 -10.10
CA TRP A 603 -25.41 17.88 -11.09
C TRP A 603 -26.58 17.14 -10.42
N THR A 604 -27.70 17.02 -11.12
CA THR A 604 -28.86 16.26 -10.63
C THR A 604 -28.67 14.77 -10.95
N PRO A 605 -28.48 13.88 -9.96
CA PRO A 605 -28.29 12.45 -10.23
C PRO A 605 -29.61 11.78 -10.61
N LEU A 606 -29.54 10.72 -11.41
CA LEU A 606 -30.67 9.84 -11.78
C LEU A 606 -31.46 9.35 -10.57
N LYS A 607 -30.80 9.12 -9.44
CA LYS A 607 -31.48 8.72 -8.20
C LYS A 607 -32.60 9.69 -7.80
N ASN A 608 -32.39 10.99 -8.00
CA ASN A 608 -33.35 12.02 -7.63
C ASN A 608 -34.46 12.18 -8.68
N LEU A 609 -34.20 11.82 -9.94
CA LEU A 609 -35.12 12.03 -11.05
C LEU A 609 -35.98 10.81 -11.38
N SER A 610 -35.41 9.61 -11.28
CA SER A 610 -36.06 8.34 -11.66
C SER A 610 -35.95 7.24 -10.59
N GLY A 611 -35.30 7.52 -9.46
CA GLY A 611 -35.16 6.57 -8.35
C GLY A 611 -34.09 5.49 -8.55
N ILE A 612 -33.48 5.42 -9.74
CA ILE A 612 -32.45 4.41 -10.07
C ILE A 612 -31.09 4.80 -9.52
N ASN A 613 -30.37 3.79 -9.01
CA ASN A 613 -28.99 3.95 -8.60
C ASN A 613 -28.06 3.94 -9.82
N ALA A 614 -27.06 4.81 -9.82
CA ALA A 614 -26.07 4.88 -10.89
C ALA A 614 -24.72 5.39 -10.36
N TYR A 615 -23.63 5.00 -10.99
CA TYR A 615 -22.28 5.49 -10.69
C TYR A 615 -21.88 6.57 -11.69
N TYR A 616 -21.16 7.60 -11.23
CA TYR A 616 -20.75 8.75 -12.04
C TYR A 616 -19.23 8.87 -12.04
N ALA A 617 -18.60 8.76 -13.22
CA ALA A 617 -17.22 9.20 -13.41
C ALA A 617 -17.21 10.52 -14.18
N ASN A 618 -16.27 11.39 -13.82
CA ASN A 618 -16.17 12.72 -14.38
C ASN A 618 -14.77 12.97 -14.88
N PHE A 619 -14.66 13.61 -16.04
CA PHE A 619 -13.40 13.88 -16.69
C PHE A 619 -13.35 15.34 -17.12
N VAL A 620 -12.20 15.98 -16.93
CA VAL A 620 -11.96 17.36 -17.35
C VAL A 620 -10.68 17.43 -18.17
N SER A 621 -10.72 18.13 -19.30
CA SER A 621 -9.54 18.49 -20.09
C SER A 621 -9.56 19.98 -20.39
N GLU A 622 -8.38 20.56 -20.54
CA GLU A 622 -8.20 21.96 -20.90
C GLU A 622 -8.70 22.21 -22.33
N GLY A 623 -9.30 23.38 -22.55
CA GLY A 623 -9.87 23.80 -23.82
C GLY A 623 -11.35 23.46 -23.95
N LYS A 624 -12.02 24.15 -24.88
CA LYS A 624 -13.42 23.93 -25.24
C LYS A 624 -13.48 23.06 -26.49
N THR A 625 -13.80 21.77 -26.31
CA THR A 625 -13.78 20.76 -27.37
C THR A 625 -15.03 19.88 -27.35
N ASP A 626 -15.38 19.30 -28.50
CA ASP A 626 -16.56 18.43 -28.66
C ASP A 626 -16.44 17.05 -27.99
N ASN A 627 -15.27 16.74 -27.42
CA ASN A 627 -14.94 15.51 -26.71
C ASN A 627 -13.84 15.77 -25.68
N ILE A 628 -13.65 14.84 -24.74
CA ILE A 628 -12.61 14.92 -23.71
C ILE A 628 -11.26 14.46 -24.26
N ASN A 629 -10.18 15.20 -23.99
CA ASN A 629 -8.83 14.72 -24.30
C ASN A 629 -8.38 13.68 -23.26
N LEU A 630 -8.62 12.41 -23.53
CA LEU A 630 -8.27 11.29 -22.64
C LEU A 630 -6.75 11.11 -22.45
N HIS A 631 -5.91 11.70 -23.31
CA HIS A 631 -4.46 11.64 -23.20
C HIS A 631 -3.90 12.70 -22.25
N ASP A 632 -4.61 13.81 -22.05
CA ASP A 632 -4.14 14.93 -21.23
C ASP A 632 -5.26 15.50 -20.35
N LEU A 633 -5.78 14.64 -19.47
CA LEU A 633 -6.80 15.03 -18.51
C LEU A 633 -6.23 16.02 -17.49
N THR A 634 -7.00 17.07 -17.22
CA THR A 634 -6.80 17.98 -16.09
C THR A 634 -7.34 17.37 -14.80
N PHE A 635 -8.45 16.65 -14.87
CA PHE A 635 -9.05 15.93 -13.73
C PHE A 635 -9.71 14.65 -14.23
N ALA A 636 -9.61 13.59 -13.42
CA ALA A 636 -10.30 12.32 -13.63
C ALA A 636 -10.80 11.82 -12.28
N ASP A 637 -12.12 11.68 -12.15
CA ASP A 637 -12.75 11.07 -11.00
C ASP A 637 -12.71 9.55 -11.15
N ASN A 638 -11.58 8.95 -10.75
CA ASN A 638 -11.31 7.54 -10.98
C ASN A 638 -12.14 6.65 -10.03
N ILE A 639 -13.40 6.44 -10.37
CA ILE A 639 -14.33 5.63 -9.57
C ILE A 639 -13.88 4.17 -9.41
N PHE A 640 -13.06 3.67 -10.32
CA PHE A 640 -12.59 2.29 -10.34
C PHE A 640 -11.47 2.04 -9.32
N VAL A 641 -10.57 3.01 -9.14
CA VAL A 641 -9.50 2.91 -8.15
C VAL A 641 -10.02 3.31 -6.77
N ASN A 642 -10.84 4.37 -6.70
CA ASN A 642 -11.40 4.82 -5.44
C ASN A 642 -12.37 3.81 -4.83
N SER A 643 -13.01 2.95 -5.64
CA SER A 643 -13.89 1.88 -5.15
C SER A 643 -13.16 0.77 -4.36
N ILE A 644 -11.83 0.69 -4.47
CA ILE A 644 -11.02 -0.20 -3.62
C ILE A 644 -11.05 0.27 -2.16
N LEU A 645 -11.08 1.58 -1.93
CA LEU A 645 -11.15 2.18 -0.59
C LEU A 645 -12.57 2.42 -0.12
N ILE A 646 -13.45 2.84 -1.04
CA ILE A 646 -14.82 3.23 -0.76
C ILE A 646 -15.71 2.50 -1.77
N PRO A 647 -16.18 1.27 -1.49
CA PRO A 647 -17.00 0.50 -2.42
C PRO A 647 -18.17 1.26 -3.07
N SER A 648 -18.78 2.22 -2.37
CA SER A 648 -19.84 3.08 -2.91
C SER A 648 -19.34 4.29 -3.72
N TYR A 649 -18.04 4.45 -3.93
CA TYR A 649 -17.50 5.66 -4.56
C TYR A 649 -18.11 5.87 -5.95
N GLY A 650 -18.62 7.08 -6.18
CA GLY A 650 -19.32 7.46 -7.41
C GLY A 650 -20.81 7.11 -7.41
N LEU A 651 -21.32 6.31 -6.48
CA LEU A 651 -22.74 5.92 -6.40
C LEU A 651 -23.60 7.14 -6.08
N ASN A 652 -24.52 7.47 -6.98
CA ASN A 652 -25.45 8.59 -6.88
C ASN A 652 -24.76 9.92 -6.55
N LYS A 653 -23.47 10.03 -6.87
CA LYS A 653 -22.69 11.24 -6.67
C LYS A 653 -23.37 12.37 -7.43
N ALA A 654 -23.52 13.51 -6.76
CA ALA A 654 -24.21 14.70 -7.28
C ALA A 654 -23.29 15.92 -7.34
N SER A 655 -22.05 15.79 -6.90
CA SER A 655 -21.08 16.87 -6.87
C SER A 655 -19.65 16.35 -6.79
N THR A 656 -18.69 17.14 -7.26
CA THR A 656 -17.27 16.91 -6.97
C THR A 656 -16.54 18.24 -6.88
N LEU A 657 -15.44 18.27 -6.13
CA LEU A 657 -14.52 19.40 -6.14
C LEU A 657 -13.41 19.13 -7.15
N ILE A 658 -13.25 20.00 -8.14
CA ILE A 658 -12.13 19.97 -9.07
C ILE A 658 -11.03 20.84 -8.50
N ASN A 659 -10.00 20.18 -7.95
CA ASN A 659 -8.67 20.72 -7.81
C ASN A 659 -7.72 19.53 -7.78
N THR A 660 -6.80 19.47 -8.73
CA THR A 660 -5.88 18.34 -8.78
C THR A 660 -4.58 18.69 -8.10
N ARG A 661 -4.12 17.73 -7.29
CA ARG A 661 -2.81 17.71 -6.65
C ARG A 661 -1.63 17.89 -7.64
N TRP A 662 -1.85 17.66 -8.93
CA TRP A 662 -0.80 17.50 -9.94
C TRP A 662 -0.90 18.47 -11.14
N LYS A 663 -2.10 18.88 -11.53
CA LYS A 663 -2.35 19.83 -12.64
C LYS A 663 -3.46 20.82 -12.22
N PRO A 664 -3.12 21.84 -11.41
CA PRO A 664 -4.06 22.84 -10.94
C PRO A 664 -4.77 23.53 -12.11
N LEU A 665 -6.00 23.99 -11.87
CA LEU A 665 -6.72 24.81 -12.84
C LEU A 665 -6.01 26.15 -13.00
N LYS A 666 -5.98 26.66 -14.24
CA LYS A 666 -5.36 27.92 -14.64
C LYS A 666 -6.39 29.04 -14.62
N PRO A 667 -6.02 30.30 -14.35
CA PRO A 667 -6.94 31.43 -14.44
C PRO A 667 -7.39 31.68 -15.88
N ASN A 668 -8.57 32.26 -16.07
CA ASN A 668 -9.10 32.68 -17.38
C ASN A 668 -9.10 31.59 -18.47
N THR A 669 -9.22 30.33 -18.08
CA THR A 669 -9.04 29.17 -18.96
C THR A 669 -10.37 28.41 -19.11
N GLU A 670 -10.71 28.03 -20.34
CA GLU A 670 -11.88 27.19 -20.62
C GLU A 670 -11.55 25.72 -20.44
N TYR A 671 -12.54 24.96 -19.95
CA TYR A 671 -12.43 23.54 -19.69
C TYR A 671 -13.65 22.79 -20.23
N THR A 672 -13.37 21.60 -20.76
CA THR A 672 -14.39 20.63 -21.20
C THR A 672 -14.64 19.64 -20.08
N TRP A 673 -15.92 19.43 -19.76
CA TRP A 673 -16.39 18.52 -18.71
C TRP A 673 -17.23 17.40 -19.35
N LEU A 674 -16.86 16.15 -19.03
CA LEU A 674 -17.60 14.97 -19.41
C LEU A 674 -18.04 14.20 -18.16
N THR A 675 -19.31 13.79 -18.13
CA THR A 675 -19.82 12.83 -17.16
C THR A 675 -20.19 11.53 -17.88
N GLU A 676 -19.66 10.41 -17.38
CA GLU A 676 -20.09 9.06 -17.75
C GLU A 676 -20.88 8.43 -16.61
N ILE A 677 -22.03 7.86 -16.94
CA ILE A 677 -22.89 7.11 -16.02
C ILE A 677 -22.68 5.61 -16.24
N TYR A 678 -22.55 4.86 -15.17
CA TYR A 678 -22.41 3.40 -15.18
C TYR A 678 -23.39 2.71 -14.24
N ASP A 679 -23.65 1.44 -14.50
CA ASP A 679 -24.36 0.55 -13.58
C ASP A 679 -23.46 -0.09 -12.50
N SER A 680 -22.14 0.03 -12.66
CA SER A 680 -21.13 -0.43 -11.69
C SER A 680 -19.89 0.49 -11.68
N ASN A 681 -19.16 0.52 -10.57
CA ASN A 681 -17.84 1.15 -10.46
C ASN A 681 -16.68 0.14 -10.49
N LYS A 682 -16.95 -1.10 -10.91
CA LYS A 682 -15.95 -2.12 -11.23
C LYS A 682 -15.96 -2.37 -12.74
N LEU A 683 -14.84 -2.14 -13.41
CA LEU A 683 -14.76 -2.19 -14.88
C LEU A 683 -15.24 -3.54 -15.45
N SER A 684 -14.88 -4.64 -14.77
CA SER A 684 -15.31 -6.00 -15.09
C SER A 684 -16.82 -6.24 -14.97
N ASP A 685 -17.55 -5.38 -14.26
CA ASP A 685 -18.95 -5.58 -13.91
C ASP A 685 -19.87 -4.55 -14.60
N ILE A 686 -19.32 -3.56 -15.29
CA ILE A 686 -20.11 -2.56 -16.04
C ILE A 686 -20.79 -3.25 -17.20
N ASN A 687 -22.12 -3.28 -17.24
CA ASN A 687 -22.85 -3.77 -18.41
C ASN A 687 -23.26 -2.64 -19.34
N ILE A 688 -23.40 -1.43 -18.82
CA ILE A 688 -23.78 -0.27 -19.60
C ILE A 688 -23.10 0.99 -19.11
N SER A 689 -22.67 1.78 -20.09
CA SER A 689 -22.06 3.08 -19.90
C SER A 689 -22.81 4.11 -20.75
N ILE A 690 -23.12 5.25 -20.16
CA ILE A 690 -23.86 6.34 -20.81
C ILE A 690 -22.96 7.56 -20.78
N ASN A 691 -22.56 8.05 -21.94
CA ASN A 691 -21.82 9.28 -22.10
C ASN A 691 -22.83 10.43 -22.22
N GLN A 692 -22.81 11.35 -21.24
CA GLN A 692 -23.72 12.49 -21.24
C GLN A 692 -23.22 13.62 -22.15
N PRO A 693 -24.09 14.57 -22.55
CA PRO A 693 -23.67 15.71 -23.34
C PRO A 693 -22.56 16.52 -22.66
N ILE A 694 -21.54 16.88 -23.43
CA ILE A 694 -20.41 17.69 -22.96
C ILE A 694 -20.89 19.00 -22.34
N GLN A 695 -20.31 19.34 -21.19
CA GLN A 695 -20.48 20.62 -20.49
C GLN A 695 -19.18 21.43 -20.55
N TYR A 696 -19.28 22.72 -20.25
CA TYR A 696 -18.12 23.62 -20.24
C TYR A 696 -18.14 24.53 -19.02
N PHE A 697 -16.97 24.89 -18.53
CA PHE A 697 -16.80 25.97 -17.55
C PHE A 697 -15.53 26.77 -17.86
N LYS A 698 -15.47 28.01 -17.35
CA LYS A 698 -14.31 28.89 -17.49
C LYS A 698 -13.94 29.41 -16.11
N THR A 699 -12.65 29.35 -15.79
CA THR A 699 -12.12 29.94 -14.56
C THR A 699 -12.01 31.46 -14.67
N ILE A 700 -12.14 32.17 -13.55
CA ILE A 700 -12.14 33.65 -13.47
C ILE A 700 -10.75 34.21 -13.16
#